data_AF-X7ZL51-F1
#
_entry.id   AF-X7ZL51-F1
#
_cell.length_a   1.000
_cell.length_b   1.000
_cell.length_c   1.000
_cell.angle_alpha   90.00
_cell.angle_beta   90.00
_cell.angle_gamma   90.00
#
_symmetry.space_group_name_H-M   'P 1'
#
loop_
_entity.id
_entity.type
_entity.pdbx_description
1 polymer ?
#
loop_
_entity_poly.entity_id
_entity_poly.type
_entity_poly.pdbx_seq_one_letter_code
_entity_poly.pdbx_strand_id
1 'polypeptide(L)'
;MSYVIAAPELLAAASTDLQSIGSSLSRASAAASAPTTELLAAASDEVSAAITAVFSAHARDYQALSAHVAAFHERFVQALTRSGAAYAAAEAVGASSLQGVQQDVLGLINAPTLALLGRPLIGNGADGTTPGAAGGAGGLLYGNGGNGAAGMNPGVAGGAGGAAGLIGNGGIGGAGGAGAAGGAGGHGGWLYGNGGVGGQGGAGIAGLAGFNGANGGAGGAGGAAGLWGSGGAGGAGGTGGTAGDHTGGAGVHGGITAGSGGNGGIGGHGGWLAGDGGAGGHGGAGGDGSSPNRDNYGGVGGVGGNGGAAGLIGSGGAGGNGGSGGPSGGYQGSGGNGGDGGGGGSGGWLYGNGGAGGHGGSGGDAVFSGSLFGGAGGAGGAGGAAGLFGDGGTGGVGGAGGESQYYSSSGGAGGTGGAGGRLIGNGGAGGQGGAAGAPAASASFEIGGAGGNGGAGGIGGWLYGNGGAGGAGGAGGASASATASGGNGGNGGNGGAAQLIGSAGAGGKAGAGGAGGAGGNSGADGASGIAGIGGRLYGGAPLEIFGRPLIGDGADGDPSHPNGYDGGWLYGNGGNGYDNSANAGVAGGSGGSAGLIGNGGFGGAGGAGAAGGTGGAGGWLYGNGGAGGAGGAGLAGFNGGNGGNGGAGGAAGWWGSGGAGGQGGIGGAPGGGKGYAAGNGGNGGGGGAGGWLSGNAGGGGQGGAGGDAPVAPYFAGNGGAGGSGGGAGLLGAGGAGAAGGAGGIGYNGGGHGGHGGNGGYGGWLSGDAGAAGQGGAGGHSNYHGGSGGAGGAGGAAGLFGDGAAGAAGGDGGQTVLYGPSTGGSGGAGGAGGWLVGNGGTGGRGGLGASATSFAGGSGGAGGAGGVGGWLFGAGGGGGAGGAGGATPDPLGNGGNGGNGGNGGAAQAVGDGGDGGTGGSAGTNGGGGNDGVDGLGGVGGAGGLLTGAPGTDG
;
A
#
# COMPACT_ATOMS: atom_id res chain seq x y z
N MET A 1 3.14 -17.98 47.86
CA MET A 1 3.73 -16.62 47.84
C MET A 1 2.66 -15.70 47.28
N SER A 2 2.28 -14.66 48.01
CA SER A 2 1.28 -13.68 47.55
C SER A 2 1.90 -12.86 46.41
N TYR A 3 1.32 -12.92 45.22
CA TYR A 3 1.70 -12.01 44.13
C TYR A 3 1.29 -10.59 44.52
N VAL A 4 2.28 -9.70 44.63
CA VAL A 4 2.06 -8.27 44.74
C VAL A 4 2.10 -7.73 43.32
N ILE A 5 0.95 -7.33 42.78
CA ILE A 5 0.87 -6.56 41.53
C ILE A 5 1.00 -5.10 41.94
N ALA A 6 2.11 -4.46 41.58
CA ALA A 6 2.28 -3.02 41.67
C ALA A 6 2.21 -2.46 40.25
N ALA A 7 1.62 -1.28 40.07
CA ALA A 7 1.62 -0.53 38.81
C ALA A 7 2.48 0.72 39.00
N PRO A 8 3.80 0.66 38.72
CA PRO A 8 4.73 1.77 38.92
C PRO A 8 4.31 3.05 38.18
N GLU A 9 3.67 2.91 37.03
CA GLU A 9 3.16 4.00 36.19
C GLU A 9 2.01 4.75 36.88
N LEU A 10 1.11 4.02 37.56
CA LEU A 10 0.02 4.62 38.34
C LEU A 10 0.54 5.37 39.58
N LEU A 11 1.60 4.84 40.22
CA LEU A 11 2.25 5.51 41.36
C LEU A 11 2.98 6.79 40.92
N ALA A 12 3.58 6.80 39.72
CA ALA A 12 4.20 7.98 39.14
C ALA A 12 3.16 9.05 38.79
N ALA A 13 2.09 8.68 38.10
CA ALA A 13 0.98 9.57 37.74
C ALA A 13 0.33 10.19 39.00
N ALA A 14 0.01 9.37 40.00
CA ALA A 14 -0.53 9.85 41.27
C ALA A 14 0.42 10.82 41.98
N SER A 15 1.75 10.61 41.90
CA SER A 15 2.71 11.55 42.50
C SER A 15 2.71 12.91 41.80
N THR A 16 2.55 12.94 40.47
CA THR A 16 2.45 14.17 39.68
C THR A 16 1.15 14.92 39.97
N ASP A 17 0.02 14.21 40.05
CA ASP A 17 -1.26 14.81 40.40
C ASP A 17 -1.24 15.42 41.80
N LEU A 18 -0.66 14.71 42.77
CA LEU A 18 -0.48 15.24 44.13
C LEU A 18 0.43 16.46 44.15
N GLN A 19 1.50 16.53 43.33
CA GLN A 19 2.31 17.75 43.21
C GLN A 19 1.49 18.93 42.66
N SER A 20 0.67 18.68 41.64
CA SER A 20 -0.22 19.69 41.06
C SER A 20 -1.24 20.21 42.08
N ILE A 21 -1.87 19.32 42.85
CA ILE A 21 -2.79 19.67 43.95
C ILE A 21 -2.06 20.50 45.01
N GLY A 22 -0.88 20.07 45.44
CA GLY A 22 -0.05 20.78 46.42
C GLY A 22 0.29 22.20 45.97
N SER A 23 0.66 22.37 44.69
CA SER A 23 0.97 23.68 44.09
C SER A 23 -0.26 24.59 43.96
N SER A 24 -1.44 24.01 43.74
CA SER A 24 -2.68 24.75 43.63
C SER A 24 -3.18 25.20 45.00
N LEU A 25 -3.07 24.33 46.01
CA LEU A 25 -3.43 24.65 47.39
C LEU A 25 -2.51 25.71 48.00
N SER A 26 -1.20 25.67 47.70
CA SER A 26 -0.26 26.67 48.19
C SER A 26 -0.51 28.04 47.55
N ARG A 27 -0.81 28.11 46.24
CA ARG A 27 -1.22 29.35 45.56
C ARG A 27 -2.54 29.91 46.11
N ALA A 28 -3.55 29.06 46.32
CA ALA A 28 -4.82 29.48 46.90
C ALA A 28 -4.64 30.03 48.33
N SER A 29 -3.82 29.34 49.15
CA SER A 29 -3.51 29.77 50.52
C SER A 29 -2.74 31.09 50.54
N ALA A 30 -1.79 31.29 49.62
CA ALA A 30 -1.05 32.54 49.47
C ALA A 30 -1.95 33.70 49.00
N ALA A 31 -2.82 33.46 48.01
CA ALA A 31 -3.75 34.47 47.51
C ALA A 31 -4.77 34.93 48.57
N ALA A 32 -5.21 34.01 49.44
CA ALA A 32 -6.12 34.33 50.53
C ALA A 32 -5.43 35.08 51.71
N SER A 33 -4.10 35.11 51.77
CA SER A 33 -3.35 35.62 52.93
C SER A 33 -3.64 37.10 53.22
N ALA A 34 -3.40 38.00 52.26
CA ALA A 34 -3.63 39.43 52.44
C ALA A 34 -5.11 39.80 52.73
N PRO A 35 -6.11 39.36 51.92
CA PRO A 35 -7.51 39.77 52.15
C PRO A 35 -8.12 39.21 53.45
N THR A 36 -7.56 38.14 54.02
CA THR A 36 -8.07 37.55 55.28
C THR A 36 -7.33 38.05 56.53
N THR A 37 -6.09 38.53 56.39
CA THR A 37 -5.30 39.03 57.53
C THR A 37 -5.39 40.54 57.71
N GLU A 38 -5.68 41.29 56.63
CA GLU A 38 -5.73 42.76 56.59
C GLU A 38 -7.16 43.33 56.54
N LEU A 39 -8.13 42.62 57.14
CA LEU A 39 -9.50 43.12 57.25
C LEU A 39 -9.53 44.48 57.96
N LEU A 40 -10.27 45.44 57.40
CA LEU A 40 -10.56 46.71 58.06
C LEU A 40 -11.85 46.58 58.88
N ALA A 41 -11.92 47.28 60.01
CA ALA A 41 -13.15 47.36 60.80
C ALA A 41 -14.25 48.06 59.98
N ALA A 42 -15.46 47.49 59.96
CA ALA A 42 -16.58 48.01 59.16
C ALA A 42 -17.08 49.39 59.65
N ALA A 43 -16.90 49.69 60.93
CA ALA A 43 -17.13 50.99 61.55
C ALA A 43 -16.12 51.20 62.69
N SER A 44 -16.01 52.43 63.20
CA SER A 44 -15.06 52.82 64.25
C SER A 44 -15.48 52.40 65.67
N ASP A 45 -16.37 51.42 65.80
CA ASP A 45 -16.82 50.87 67.08
C ASP A 45 -15.96 49.67 67.52
N GLU A 46 -15.97 49.40 68.82
CA GLU A 46 -15.17 48.36 69.45
C GLU A 46 -15.62 46.94 69.03
N VAL A 47 -16.89 46.75 68.63
CA VAL A 47 -17.39 45.44 68.18
C VAL A 47 -16.82 45.14 66.79
N SER A 48 -16.87 46.09 65.86
CA SER A 48 -16.24 45.96 64.53
C SER A 48 -14.73 45.71 64.63
N ALA A 49 -14.02 46.41 65.53
CA ALA A 49 -12.59 46.20 65.76
C ALA A 49 -12.28 44.81 66.35
N ALA A 50 -13.09 44.35 67.32
CA ALA A 50 -12.94 43.03 67.92
C ALA A 50 -13.22 41.89 66.92
N ILE A 51 -14.25 42.03 66.08
CA ILE A 51 -14.58 41.07 65.02
C ILE A 51 -13.41 40.96 64.02
N THR A 52 -12.90 42.09 63.53
CA THR A 52 -11.71 42.13 62.66
C THR A 52 -10.51 41.44 63.31
N ALA A 53 -10.24 41.72 64.59
CA ALA A 53 -9.11 41.11 65.31
C ALA A 53 -9.22 39.58 65.40
N VAL A 54 -10.42 39.03 65.63
CA VAL A 54 -10.65 37.58 65.65
C VAL A 54 -10.42 36.97 64.28
N PHE A 55 -10.96 37.56 63.21
CA PHE A 55 -10.76 37.05 61.85
C PHE A 55 -9.29 37.12 61.40
N SER A 56 -8.59 38.22 61.68
CA SER A 56 -7.16 38.36 61.38
C SER A 56 -6.29 37.37 62.17
N ALA A 57 -6.65 37.07 63.43
CA ALA A 57 -5.95 36.06 64.22
C ALA A 57 -6.18 34.65 63.67
N HIS A 58 -7.43 34.29 63.37
CA HIS A 58 -7.77 33.00 62.78
C HIS A 58 -7.10 32.77 61.43
N ALA A 59 -7.01 33.81 60.59
CA ALA A 59 -6.31 33.73 59.31
C ALA A 59 -4.81 33.42 59.47
N ARG A 60 -4.13 33.99 60.49
CA ARG A 60 -2.71 33.70 60.76
C ARG A 60 -2.51 32.25 61.23
N ASP A 61 -3.38 31.75 62.09
CA ASP A 61 -3.36 30.35 62.54
C ASP A 61 -3.60 29.39 61.38
N TYR A 62 -4.54 29.73 60.49
CA TYR A 62 -4.80 28.97 59.26
C TYR A 62 -3.57 28.94 58.33
N GLN A 63 -2.86 30.06 58.15
CA GLN A 63 -1.64 30.10 57.35
C GLN A 63 -0.53 29.24 57.96
N ALA A 64 -0.36 29.26 59.29
CA ALA A 64 0.61 28.43 59.98
C ALA A 64 0.30 26.94 59.85
N LEU A 65 -0.98 26.54 59.96
CA LEU A 65 -1.41 25.15 59.76
C LEU A 65 -1.22 24.70 58.31
N SER A 66 -1.57 25.55 57.34
CA SER A 66 -1.43 25.25 55.91
C SER A 66 0.02 24.97 55.52
N ALA A 67 0.98 25.69 56.13
CA ALA A 67 2.41 25.42 55.94
C ALA A 67 2.85 24.04 56.49
N HIS A 68 2.30 23.62 57.64
CA HIS A 68 2.59 22.29 58.19
C HIS A 68 2.03 21.16 57.32
N VAL A 69 0.81 21.34 56.80
CA VAL A 69 0.18 20.37 55.88
C VAL A 69 0.94 20.28 54.56
N ALA A 70 1.40 21.41 54.00
CA ALA A 70 2.20 21.42 52.78
C ALA A 70 3.51 20.63 52.95
N ALA A 71 4.22 20.80 54.07
CA ALA A 71 5.44 20.06 54.35
C ALA A 71 5.21 18.55 54.54
N PHE A 72 4.08 18.15 55.12
CA PHE A 72 3.69 16.74 55.20
C PHE A 72 3.38 16.16 53.81
N HIS A 73 2.60 16.89 53.02
CA HIS A 73 2.22 16.51 51.66
C HIS A 73 3.45 16.29 50.76
N GLU A 74 4.44 17.19 50.81
CA GLU A 74 5.70 17.01 50.07
C GLU A 74 6.42 15.71 50.45
N ARG A 75 6.49 15.38 51.74
CA ARG A 75 7.14 14.14 52.20
C ARG A 75 6.37 12.89 51.75
N PHE A 76 5.04 12.96 51.73
CA PHE A 76 4.20 11.88 51.23
C PHE A 76 4.41 11.63 49.73
N VAL A 77 4.40 12.70 48.93
CA VAL A 77 4.70 12.63 47.49
C VAL A 77 6.10 12.06 47.24
N GLN A 78 7.11 12.52 47.98
CA GLN A 78 8.49 12.02 47.84
C GLN A 78 8.59 10.52 48.17
N ALA A 79 7.87 10.05 49.19
CA ALA A 79 7.83 8.63 49.54
C ALA A 79 7.14 7.79 48.45
N LEU A 80 6.06 8.32 47.85
CA LEU A 80 5.33 7.66 46.76
C LEU A 80 6.19 7.51 45.50
N THR A 81 6.87 8.59 45.09
CA THR A 81 7.80 8.58 43.94
C THR A 81 8.94 7.58 44.14
N ARG A 82 9.53 7.51 45.34
CA ARG A 82 10.59 6.52 45.64
C ARG A 82 10.08 5.08 45.59
N SER A 83 8.84 4.85 46.03
CA SER A 83 8.23 3.51 46.02
C SER A 83 7.96 3.05 44.58
N GLY A 84 7.42 3.93 43.72
CA GLY A 84 7.22 3.63 42.31
C GLY A 84 8.52 3.27 41.58
N ALA A 85 9.60 4.02 41.82
CA ALA A 85 10.91 3.72 41.26
C ALA A 85 11.49 2.38 41.72
N ALA A 86 11.25 1.98 42.97
CA ALA A 86 11.72 0.69 43.50
C ALA A 86 11.00 -0.51 42.86
N TYR A 87 9.70 -0.39 42.58
CA TYR A 87 8.93 -1.43 41.89
C TYR A 87 9.32 -1.55 40.41
N ALA A 88 9.50 -0.44 39.69
CA ALA A 88 9.98 -0.45 38.31
C ALA A 88 11.40 -1.05 38.18
N ALA A 89 12.29 -0.74 39.13
CA ALA A 89 13.63 -1.34 39.18
C ALA A 89 13.58 -2.85 39.44
N ALA A 90 12.65 -3.34 40.26
CA ALA A 90 12.47 -4.76 40.51
C ALA A 90 12.00 -5.53 39.26
N GLU A 91 11.11 -4.95 38.44
CA GLU A 91 10.68 -5.54 37.17
C GLU A 91 11.82 -5.61 36.14
N ALA A 92 12.64 -4.56 36.04
CA ALA A 92 13.82 -4.54 35.17
C ALA A 92 14.86 -5.60 35.56
N VAL A 93 15.08 -5.83 36.85
CA VAL A 93 15.97 -6.89 37.36
C VAL A 93 15.37 -8.29 37.09
N GLY A 94 14.05 -8.43 37.22
CA GLY A 94 13.34 -9.67 36.89
C GLY A 94 13.50 -10.08 35.42
N ALA A 95 13.26 -9.15 34.49
CA ALA A 95 13.40 -9.40 33.05
C ALA A 95 14.85 -9.75 32.65
N SER A 96 15.82 -8.98 33.15
CA SER A 96 17.25 -9.20 32.86
C SER A 96 17.78 -10.50 33.46
N SER A 97 17.26 -10.94 34.62
CA SER A 97 17.63 -12.24 35.21
C SER A 97 17.15 -13.44 34.38
N LEU A 98 15.93 -13.37 33.82
CA LEU A 98 15.39 -14.40 32.94
C LEU A 98 16.13 -14.46 31.61
N GLN A 99 16.50 -13.30 31.06
CA GLN A 99 17.34 -13.20 29.86
C GLN A 99 18.76 -13.74 30.11
N GLY A 100 19.34 -13.48 31.29
CA GLY A 100 20.63 -14.04 31.70
C GLY A 100 20.61 -15.57 31.79
N VAL A 101 19.60 -16.14 32.45
CA VAL A 101 19.43 -17.60 32.56
C VAL A 101 19.24 -18.25 31.19
N GLN A 102 18.47 -17.61 30.30
CA GLN A 102 18.33 -18.09 28.92
C GLN A 102 19.67 -18.14 28.19
N GLN A 103 20.50 -17.09 28.32
CA GLN A 103 21.81 -17.03 27.68
C GLN A 103 22.81 -18.01 28.29
N ASP A 104 22.76 -18.26 29.59
CA ASP A 104 23.60 -19.26 30.26
C ASP A 104 23.25 -20.68 29.79
N VAL A 105 21.96 -21.00 29.66
CA VAL A 105 21.49 -22.29 29.14
C VAL A 105 21.90 -22.47 27.67
N LEU A 106 21.71 -21.45 26.82
CA LEU A 106 22.17 -21.49 25.43
C LEU A 106 23.69 -21.59 25.34
N GLY A 107 24.42 -20.87 26.20
CA GLY A 107 25.87 -20.94 26.30
C GLY A 107 26.36 -22.34 26.66
N LEU A 108 25.72 -23.01 27.62
CA LEU A 108 26.02 -24.39 28.01
C LEU A 108 25.77 -25.39 26.87
N ILE A 109 24.64 -25.24 26.16
CA ILE A 109 24.28 -26.08 25.01
C ILE A 109 25.25 -25.87 23.84
N ASN A 110 25.67 -24.63 23.60
CA ASN A 110 26.51 -24.26 22.47
C ASN A 110 28.02 -24.47 22.72
N ALA A 111 28.47 -24.49 23.98
CA ALA A 111 29.89 -24.55 24.32
C ALA A 111 30.64 -25.72 23.65
N PRO A 112 30.11 -26.95 23.59
CA PRO A 112 30.81 -28.06 22.93
C PRO A 112 30.99 -27.85 21.43
N THR A 113 29.96 -27.37 20.72
CA THR A 113 30.03 -27.17 19.26
C THR A 113 30.79 -25.91 18.88
N LEU A 114 30.71 -24.86 19.69
CA LEU A 114 31.52 -23.65 19.51
C LEU A 114 33.01 -23.97 19.68
N ALA A 115 33.37 -24.81 20.64
CA ALA A 115 34.74 -25.27 20.84
C ALA A 115 35.25 -26.20 19.73
N LEU A 116 34.38 -27.09 19.22
CA LEU A 116 34.78 -28.12 18.25
C LEU A 116 34.72 -27.66 16.78
N LEU A 117 33.71 -26.86 16.44
CA LEU A 117 33.35 -26.49 15.07
C LEU A 117 33.38 -24.97 14.83
N GLY A 118 33.70 -24.17 15.86
CA GLY A 118 33.70 -22.71 15.77
C GLY A 118 32.30 -22.12 15.55
N ARG A 119 31.24 -22.91 15.75
CA ARG A 119 29.87 -22.52 15.44
C ARG A 119 28.87 -23.01 16.50
N PRO A 120 27.91 -22.17 16.93
CA PRO A 120 26.90 -22.60 17.88
C PRO A 120 26.02 -23.72 17.29
N LEU A 121 25.45 -24.55 18.15
CA LEU A 121 24.50 -25.58 17.75
C LEU A 121 23.13 -24.94 17.48
N ILE A 122 22.72 -24.02 18.36
CA ILE A 122 21.45 -23.28 18.32
C ILE A 122 21.73 -21.80 18.56
N GLY A 123 21.19 -20.93 17.71
CA GLY A 123 21.30 -19.48 17.85
C GLY A 123 21.45 -18.79 16.50
N ASN A 124 20.99 -17.55 16.41
CA ASN A 124 21.14 -16.77 15.20
C ASN A 124 22.62 -16.37 14.98
N GLY A 125 22.98 -16.14 13.73
CA GLY A 125 24.26 -15.56 13.37
C GLY A 125 24.34 -14.11 13.84
N ALA A 126 25.54 -13.66 14.21
CA ALA A 126 25.76 -12.28 14.60
C ALA A 126 25.67 -11.36 13.38
N ASP A 127 24.98 -10.24 13.51
CA ASP A 127 24.95 -9.23 12.46
C ASP A 127 26.33 -8.59 12.28
N GLY A 128 26.66 -8.21 11.05
CA GLY A 128 27.84 -7.42 10.75
C GLY A 128 27.74 -6.06 11.44
N THR A 129 28.77 -5.66 12.18
CA THR A 129 28.78 -4.41 12.95
C THR A 129 29.68 -3.32 12.36
N THR A 130 30.61 -3.68 11.47
CA THR A 130 31.48 -2.73 10.77
C THR A 130 31.04 -2.55 9.33
N PRO A 131 31.20 -1.36 8.72
CA PRO A 131 30.72 -1.10 7.37
C PRO A 131 31.20 -2.14 6.35
N GLY A 132 30.25 -2.77 5.66
CA GLY A 132 30.51 -3.83 4.67
C GLY A 132 30.87 -5.20 5.25
N ALA A 133 30.88 -5.39 6.57
CA ALA A 133 31.12 -6.70 7.17
C ALA A 133 29.95 -7.66 6.93
N ALA A 134 30.28 -8.90 6.59
CA ALA A 134 29.29 -9.96 6.42
C ALA A 134 28.65 -10.35 7.76
N GLY A 135 27.39 -10.78 7.70
CA GLY A 135 26.71 -11.42 8.80
C GLY A 135 27.28 -12.82 9.07
N GLY A 136 27.36 -13.18 10.34
CA GLY A 136 27.79 -14.51 10.78
C GLY A 136 26.79 -15.60 10.39
N ALA A 137 27.27 -16.82 10.23
CA ALA A 137 26.40 -17.97 10.00
C ALA A 137 25.55 -18.29 11.24
N GLY A 138 24.31 -18.75 11.02
CA GLY A 138 23.46 -19.28 12.06
C GLY A 138 23.99 -20.59 12.67
N GLY A 139 23.38 -20.98 13.78
CA GLY A 139 23.66 -22.23 14.48
C GLY A 139 23.48 -23.45 13.58
N LEU A 140 24.21 -24.53 13.85
CA LEU A 140 24.25 -25.74 13.02
C LEU A 140 22.86 -26.37 12.83
N LEU A 141 22.02 -26.42 13.86
CA LEU A 141 20.69 -27.03 13.81
C LEU A 141 19.57 -26.00 13.66
N TYR A 142 19.54 -24.99 14.52
CA TYR A 142 18.48 -23.98 14.52
C TYR A 142 19.07 -22.58 14.67
N GLY A 143 18.77 -21.71 13.72
CA GLY A 143 19.21 -20.33 13.77
C GLY A 143 19.22 -19.66 12.41
N ASN A 144 18.74 -18.43 12.36
CA ASN A 144 18.83 -17.59 11.18
C ASN A 144 20.27 -17.14 10.97
N GLY A 145 20.65 -16.85 9.72
CA GLY A 145 21.89 -16.14 9.44
C GLY A 145 21.84 -14.69 9.92
N GLY A 146 22.99 -14.14 10.30
CA GLY A 146 23.11 -12.74 10.68
C GLY A 146 23.04 -11.81 9.47
N ASN A 147 22.62 -10.58 9.67
CA ASN A 147 22.49 -9.57 8.63
C ASN A 147 23.86 -9.01 8.24
N GLY A 148 24.07 -8.72 6.96
CA GLY A 148 25.25 -8.02 6.49
C GLY A 148 25.18 -6.52 6.84
N ALA A 149 26.31 -5.93 7.22
CA ALA A 149 26.40 -4.51 7.51
C ALA A 149 26.35 -3.68 6.23
N ALA A 150 25.75 -2.49 6.29
CA ALA A 150 25.79 -1.54 5.17
C ALA A 150 27.22 -1.04 4.93
N GLY A 151 27.63 -0.89 3.67
CA GLY A 151 28.81 -0.12 3.29
C GLY A 151 28.48 1.36 3.46
N MET A 152 28.94 2.02 4.52
CA MET A 152 28.61 3.44 4.76
C MET A 152 29.54 4.41 4.01
N ASN A 153 30.68 3.92 3.51
CA ASN A 153 31.68 4.71 2.82
C ASN A 153 31.60 4.53 1.30
N PRO A 154 31.94 5.57 0.50
CA PRO A 154 32.03 5.44 -0.95
C PRO A 154 32.91 4.26 -1.39
N GLY A 155 32.43 3.48 -2.35
CA GLY A 155 33.15 2.32 -2.89
C GLY A 155 33.19 1.08 -1.98
N VAL A 156 32.65 1.13 -0.76
CA VAL A 156 32.57 -0.04 0.13
C VAL A 156 31.28 -0.81 -0.14
N ALA A 157 31.40 -2.06 -0.58
CA ALA A 157 30.25 -2.92 -0.82
C ALA A 157 29.49 -3.24 0.49
N GLY A 158 28.21 -3.55 0.36
CA GLY A 158 27.41 -4.07 1.46
C GLY A 158 27.89 -5.47 1.86
N GLY A 159 27.85 -5.76 3.15
CA GLY A 159 28.22 -7.07 3.67
C GLY A 159 27.24 -8.13 3.23
N ALA A 160 27.72 -9.34 2.91
CA ALA A 160 26.82 -10.45 2.62
C ALA A 160 26.03 -10.87 3.89
N GLY A 161 24.78 -11.27 3.72
CA GLY A 161 24.02 -11.94 4.77
C GLY A 161 24.60 -13.31 5.09
N GLY A 162 24.57 -13.69 6.36
CA GLY A 162 25.03 -15.00 6.82
C GLY A 162 24.10 -16.12 6.37
N ALA A 163 24.66 -17.30 6.11
CA ALA A 163 23.85 -18.49 5.84
C ALA A 163 23.24 -19.05 7.15
N ALA A 164 22.05 -19.62 7.06
CA ALA A 164 21.48 -20.43 8.13
C ALA A 164 22.11 -21.84 8.20
N GLY A 165 21.79 -22.60 9.25
CA GLY A 165 22.21 -23.99 9.43
C GLY A 165 21.25 -25.00 8.80
N LEU A 166 20.75 -25.96 9.59
CA LEU A 166 19.78 -26.94 9.13
C LEU A 166 18.37 -26.33 9.00
N ILE A 167 17.92 -25.59 10.03
CA ILE A 167 16.64 -24.87 10.07
C ILE A 167 16.91 -23.40 10.40
N GLY A 168 16.38 -22.50 9.57
CA GLY A 168 16.50 -21.06 9.76
C GLY A 168 16.54 -20.30 8.45
N ASN A 169 16.22 -19.01 8.47
CA ASN A 169 16.26 -18.16 7.29
C ASN A 169 17.66 -17.56 7.10
N GLY A 170 18.05 -17.35 5.85
CA GLY A 170 19.29 -16.64 5.53
C GLY A 170 19.21 -15.17 5.98
N GLY A 171 20.36 -14.61 6.39
CA GLY A 171 20.45 -13.21 6.78
C GLY A 171 20.31 -12.28 5.58
N ILE A 172 19.84 -11.05 5.81
CA ILE A 172 19.72 -10.05 4.73
C ILE A 172 21.09 -9.49 4.35
N GLY A 173 21.30 -9.21 3.07
CA GLY A 173 22.50 -8.52 2.58
C GLY A 173 22.47 -7.03 2.94
N GLY A 174 23.63 -6.48 3.31
CA GLY A 174 23.78 -5.06 3.63
C GLY A 174 23.70 -4.18 2.39
N ALA A 175 23.25 -2.93 2.54
CA ALA A 175 23.26 -1.97 1.44
C ALA A 175 24.70 -1.58 1.05
N GLY A 176 24.95 -1.31 -0.22
CA GLY A 176 26.23 -0.81 -0.72
C GLY A 176 26.43 0.67 -0.38
N GLY A 177 27.68 1.06 -0.14
CA GLY A 177 28.06 2.47 -0.05
C GLY A 177 28.04 3.16 -1.41
N ALA A 178 28.23 4.47 -1.44
CA ALA A 178 28.06 5.23 -2.69
C ALA A 178 28.85 4.60 -3.86
N GLY A 179 28.14 4.28 -4.95
CA GLY A 179 28.64 3.60 -6.15
C GLY A 179 29.05 2.13 -5.99
N ALA A 180 28.88 1.54 -4.80
CA ALA A 180 29.29 0.17 -4.48
C ALA A 180 28.10 -0.80 -4.47
N ALA A 181 28.36 -2.07 -4.76
CA ALA A 181 27.32 -3.09 -4.82
C ALA A 181 26.72 -3.39 -3.43
N GLY A 182 25.43 -3.75 -3.42
CA GLY A 182 24.77 -4.34 -2.27
C GLY A 182 25.30 -5.75 -1.97
N GLY A 183 25.24 -6.16 -0.70
CA GLY A 183 25.65 -7.49 -0.26
C GLY A 183 24.65 -8.56 -0.69
N ALA A 184 25.12 -9.76 -1.02
CA ALA A 184 24.23 -10.88 -1.30
C ALA A 184 23.44 -11.29 -0.04
N GLY A 185 22.20 -11.75 -0.21
CA GLY A 185 21.43 -12.38 0.85
C GLY A 185 22.00 -13.76 1.20
N GLY A 186 21.89 -14.14 2.46
CA GLY A 186 22.37 -15.43 2.97
C GLY A 186 21.51 -16.60 2.52
N HIS A 187 22.10 -17.79 2.44
CA HIS A 187 21.33 -19.00 2.14
C HIS A 187 20.39 -19.37 3.30
N GLY A 188 19.18 -19.82 2.96
CA GLY A 188 18.25 -20.44 3.90
C GLY A 188 18.77 -21.79 4.40
N GLY A 189 18.13 -22.32 5.43
CA GLY A 189 18.53 -23.56 6.08
C GLY A 189 18.48 -24.74 5.11
N TRP A 190 19.40 -25.70 5.27
CA TRP A 190 19.49 -26.85 4.37
C TRP A 190 18.18 -27.65 4.31
N LEU A 191 17.50 -27.84 5.44
CA LEU A 191 16.21 -28.54 5.50
C LEU A 191 15.04 -27.59 5.34
N TYR A 192 14.99 -26.51 6.12
CA TYR A 192 13.87 -25.58 6.12
C TYR A 192 14.34 -24.15 6.35
N GLY A 193 13.97 -23.26 5.45
CA GLY A 193 14.14 -21.83 5.64
C GLY A 193 14.31 -21.09 4.32
N ASN A 194 13.86 -19.83 4.34
CA ASN A 194 13.91 -18.97 3.18
C ASN A 194 15.30 -18.39 3.01
N GLY A 195 15.68 -18.11 1.77
CA GLY A 195 16.87 -17.31 1.49
C GLY A 195 16.69 -15.86 1.94
N GLY A 196 17.78 -15.23 2.37
CA GLY A 196 17.79 -13.82 2.74
C GLY A 196 17.68 -12.90 1.53
N VAL A 197 17.11 -11.70 1.69
CA VAL A 197 17.07 -10.73 0.60
C VAL A 197 18.46 -10.14 0.31
N GLY A 198 18.72 -9.82 -0.95
CA GLY A 198 19.91 -9.09 -1.36
C GLY A 198 19.84 -7.62 -0.94
N GLY A 199 20.99 -7.05 -0.60
CA GLY A 199 21.12 -5.65 -0.22
C GLY A 199 21.00 -4.71 -1.41
N GLN A 200 20.55 -3.48 -1.16
CA GLN A 200 20.44 -2.45 -2.19
C GLN A 200 21.83 -2.00 -2.66
N GLY A 201 22.01 -1.71 -3.95
CA GLY A 201 23.20 -1.06 -4.47
C GLY A 201 23.26 0.41 -4.03
N GLY A 202 24.47 0.92 -3.77
CA GLY A 202 24.63 2.30 -3.32
C GLY A 202 24.55 3.31 -4.47
N ALA A 203 23.93 4.45 -4.22
CA ALA A 203 23.81 5.52 -5.21
C ALA A 203 25.18 6.05 -5.66
N GLY A 204 25.33 6.35 -6.94
CA GLY A 204 26.52 6.93 -7.52
C GLY A 204 26.79 8.34 -6.98
N ILE A 205 28.07 8.68 -6.82
CA ILE A 205 28.50 10.01 -6.39
C ILE A 205 28.35 10.97 -7.57
N ALA A 206 27.81 12.17 -7.31
CA ALA A 206 27.79 13.25 -8.29
C ALA A 206 29.20 13.57 -8.81
N GLY A 207 29.30 13.85 -10.11
CA GLY A 207 30.55 14.27 -10.74
C GLY A 207 31.02 15.63 -10.19
N LEU A 208 32.33 15.79 -9.99
CA LEU A 208 32.93 17.11 -9.81
C LEU A 208 32.94 17.86 -11.14
N ALA A 209 33.08 19.19 -11.09
CA ALA A 209 33.12 20.00 -12.29
C ALA A 209 34.15 19.48 -13.33
N GLY A 210 33.71 19.21 -14.55
CA GLY A 210 34.55 18.62 -15.61
C GLY A 210 34.64 17.09 -15.61
N PHE A 211 33.95 16.38 -14.69
CA PHE A 211 34.01 14.91 -14.56
C PHE A 211 32.62 14.27 -14.62
N ASN A 212 32.60 13.02 -15.11
CA ASN A 212 31.39 12.20 -15.17
C ASN A 212 30.83 11.91 -13.77
N GLY A 213 29.51 11.71 -13.71
CA GLY A 213 28.87 11.12 -12.54
C GLY A 213 29.32 9.68 -12.35
N ALA A 214 29.50 9.24 -11.10
CA ALA A 214 29.83 7.84 -10.83
C ALA A 214 28.60 6.96 -11.01
N ASN A 215 28.78 5.73 -11.47
CA ASN A 215 27.68 4.79 -11.63
C ASN A 215 27.09 4.38 -10.27
N GLY A 216 25.80 4.05 -10.27
CA GLY A 216 25.16 3.37 -9.16
C GLY A 216 25.69 1.95 -9.00
N GLY A 217 25.80 1.49 -7.77
CA GLY A 217 26.20 0.12 -7.45
C GLY A 217 25.11 -0.89 -7.83
N ALA A 218 25.49 -2.10 -8.21
CA ALA A 218 24.52 -3.17 -8.46
C ALA A 218 23.84 -3.63 -7.15
N GLY A 219 22.59 -4.06 -7.23
CA GLY A 219 21.92 -4.73 -6.13
C GLY A 219 22.52 -6.11 -5.84
N GLY A 220 22.48 -6.53 -4.59
CA GLY A 220 22.95 -7.84 -4.16
C GLY A 220 21.99 -8.95 -4.62
N ALA A 221 22.53 -10.12 -4.95
CA ALA A 221 21.70 -11.29 -5.24
C ALA A 221 20.90 -11.73 -4.00
N GLY A 222 19.69 -12.22 -4.19
CA GLY A 222 18.93 -12.89 -3.15
C GLY A 222 19.53 -14.26 -2.82
N GLY A 223 19.42 -14.67 -1.56
CA GLY A 223 19.88 -15.98 -1.09
C GLY A 223 18.99 -17.11 -1.59
N ALA A 224 19.57 -18.28 -1.86
CA ALA A 224 18.79 -19.48 -2.19
C ALA A 224 18.25 -20.16 -0.92
N ALA A 225 17.09 -20.81 -1.02
CA ALA A 225 16.60 -21.74 -0.01
C ALA A 225 17.23 -23.14 -0.16
N GLY A 226 17.10 -23.98 0.87
CA GLY A 226 17.59 -25.36 0.89
C GLY A 226 16.60 -26.37 0.30
N LEU A 227 16.11 -27.31 1.12
CA LEU A 227 15.15 -28.32 0.69
C LEU A 227 13.72 -27.78 0.61
N TRP A 228 13.31 -27.03 1.64
CA TRP A 228 12.02 -26.34 1.75
C TRP A 228 12.25 -24.85 2.03
N GLY A 229 11.46 -23.99 1.39
CA GLY A 229 11.49 -22.54 1.61
C GLY A 229 11.62 -21.76 0.31
N SER A 230 11.28 -20.48 0.34
CA SER A 230 11.35 -19.59 -0.82
C SER A 230 12.73 -18.95 -0.97
N GLY A 231 13.13 -18.68 -2.21
CA GLY A 231 14.31 -17.87 -2.49
C GLY A 231 14.12 -16.42 -2.01
N GLY A 232 15.21 -15.79 -1.59
CA GLY A 232 15.22 -14.37 -1.23
C GLY A 232 15.15 -13.47 -2.47
N ALA A 233 14.51 -12.31 -2.37
CA ALA A 233 14.51 -11.34 -3.46
C ALA A 233 15.91 -10.74 -3.69
N GLY A 234 16.23 -10.37 -4.93
CA GLY A 234 17.39 -9.57 -5.24
C GLY A 234 17.23 -8.12 -4.79
N GLY A 235 18.33 -7.47 -4.41
CA GLY A 235 18.35 -6.04 -4.10
C GLY A 235 18.23 -5.19 -5.36
N ALA A 236 17.64 -4.01 -5.28
CA ALA A 236 17.64 -3.06 -6.37
C ALA A 236 19.04 -2.44 -6.58
N GLY A 237 19.32 -2.01 -7.80
CA GLY A 237 20.51 -1.24 -8.13
C GLY A 237 20.41 0.20 -7.64
N GLY A 238 21.56 0.80 -7.31
CA GLY A 238 21.66 2.19 -6.90
C GLY A 238 21.45 3.13 -8.09
N THR A 239 20.97 4.35 -7.83
CA THR A 239 20.86 5.38 -8.86
C THR A 239 22.24 5.83 -9.34
N GLY A 240 22.36 6.26 -10.60
CA GLY A 240 23.57 6.91 -11.10
C GLY A 240 23.78 8.29 -10.50
N GLY A 241 25.04 8.69 -10.34
CA GLY A 241 25.39 10.03 -9.87
C GLY A 241 25.15 11.08 -10.95
N THR A 242 24.78 12.30 -10.57
CA THR A 242 24.58 13.40 -11.52
C THR A 242 25.89 13.75 -12.24
N ALA A 243 25.78 14.27 -13.46
CA ALA A 243 26.94 14.83 -14.17
C ALA A 243 27.55 16.02 -13.40
N GLY A 244 28.85 16.24 -13.54
CA GLY A 244 29.53 17.42 -12.98
C GLY A 244 29.33 18.68 -13.82
N ASP A 245 29.45 19.85 -13.17
CA ASP A 245 29.30 21.15 -13.86
C ASP A 245 30.47 21.48 -14.80
N HIS A 246 30.19 22.13 -15.93
CA HIS A 246 31.24 22.70 -16.78
C HIS A 246 31.65 24.10 -16.27
N THR A 247 32.88 24.28 -15.76
CA THR A 247 33.42 25.59 -15.33
C THR A 247 34.50 26.18 -16.26
N GLY A 248 34.72 25.58 -17.44
CA GLY A 248 35.71 26.06 -18.44
C GLY A 248 35.09 26.84 -19.59
N GLY A 249 35.69 27.97 -19.97
CA GLY A 249 35.32 28.76 -21.15
C GLY A 249 35.36 27.95 -22.45
N ALA A 250 34.60 28.42 -23.45
CA ALA A 250 34.39 27.78 -24.75
C ALA A 250 35.69 27.21 -25.36
N GLY A 251 35.82 25.89 -25.47
CA GLY A 251 36.93 25.27 -26.20
C GLY A 251 37.24 23.80 -25.92
N VAL A 252 36.74 23.18 -24.85
CA VAL A 252 36.96 21.75 -24.59
C VAL A 252 35.66 20.97 -24.88
N HIS A 253 35.53 20.45 -26.09
CA HIS A 253 34.39 19.61 -26.50
C HIS A 253 34.60 18.16 -26.08
N GLY A 254 34.36 17.85 -24.81
CA GLY A 254 34.29 16.47 -24.31
C GLY A 254 33.10 16.34 -23.39
N GLY A 255 31.95 15.91 -23.92
CA GLY A 255 30.70 15.88 -23.17
C GLY A 255 30.79 15.06 -21.88
N ILE A 256 30.21 15.58 -20.80
CA ILE A 256 30.20 14.92 -19.49
C ILE A 256 28.94 14.06 -19.40
N THR A 257 29.09 12.80 -19.00
CA THR A 257 27.97 11.86 -18.86
C THR A 257 27.64 11.66 -17.38
N ALA A 258 26.36 11.73 -17.03
CA ALA A 258 25.91 11.32 -15.72
C ALA A 258 26.11 9.81 -15.54
N GLY A 259 26.25 9.36 -14.30
CA GLY A 259 26.49 7.95 -13.99
C GLY A 259 25.32 7.07 -14.44
N SER A 260 25.61 5.85 -14.87
CA SER A 260 24.55 4.87 -15.13
C SER A 260 23.92 4.40 -13.82
N GLY A 261 22.65 4.01 -13.85
CA GLY A 261 22.05 3.24 -12.78
C GLY A 261 22.72 1.88 -12.61
N GLY A 262 22.72 1.36 -11.39
CA GLY A 262 23.20 0.02 -11.09
C GLY A 262 22.19 -1.04 -11.52
N ASN A 263 22.65 -2.23 -11.88
CA ASN A 263 21.74 -3.34 -12.20
C ASN A 263 21.07 -3.88 -10.94
N GLY A 264 19.85 -4.36 -11.06
CA GLY A 264 19.18 -5.12 -10.01
C GLY A 264 19.84 -6.47 -9.78
N GLY A 265 19.83 -6.94 -8.53
CA GLY A 265 20.32 -8.25 -8.14
C GLY A 265 19.39 -9.36 -8.59
N ILE A 266 19.93 -10.54 -8.90
CA ILE A 266 19.12 -11.71 -9.23
C ILE A 266 18.35 -12.22 -8.00
N GLY A 267 17.14 -12.73 -8.20
CA GLY A 267 16.39 -13.44 -7.17
C GLY A 267 17.02 -14.80 -6.85
N GLY A 268 16.93 -15.20 -5.58
CA GLY A 268 17.43 -16.49 -5.11
C GLY A 268 16.56 -17.66 -5.55
N HIS A 269 17.15 -18.84 -5.64
CA HIS A 269 16.40 -20.06 -5.97
C HIS A 269 15.48 -20.50 -4.83
N GLY A 270 14.29 -20.99 -5.18
CA GLY A 270 13.40 -21.68 -4.25
C GLY A 270 13.95 -23.04 -3.82
N GLY A 271 13.35 -23.62 -2.78
CA GLY A 271 13.78 -24.90 -2.23
C GLY A 271 13.67 -26.04 -3.24
N TRP A 272 14.54 -27.04 -3.12
CA TRP A 272 14.60 -28.14 -4.09
C TRP A 272 13.30 -28.95 -4.15
N LEU A 273 12.65 -29.24 -3.01
CA LEU A 273 11.35 -29.96 -2.99
C LEU A 273 10.18 -29.00 -3.18
N ALA A 274 10.09 -27.98 -2.32
CA ALA A 274 9.10 -26.94 -2.53
C ALA A 274 9.55 -25.56 -2.06
N GLY A 275 9.15 -24.58 -2.85
CA GLY A 275 9.29 -23.17 -2.55
C GLY A 275 9.43 -22.36 -3.82
N ASP A 276 8.92 -21.13 -3.77
CA ASP A 276 8.97 -20.21 -4.88
C ASP A 276 10.36 -19.61 -5.05
N GLY A 277 10.72 -19.26 -6.28
CA GLY A 277 11.91 -18.45 -6.54
C GLY A 277 11.73 -17.01 -6.07
N GLY A 278 12.81 -16.38 -5.60
CA GLY A 278 12.79 -14.98 -5.20
C GLY A 278 12.65 -14.03 -6.40
N ALA A 279 12.01 -12.88 -6.22
CA ALA A 279 11.95 -11.87 -7.28
C ALA A 279 13.33 -11.27 -7.58
N GLY A 280 13.57 -10.85 -8.81
CA GLY A 280 14.73 -10.04 -9.17
C GLY A 280 14.58 -8.60 -8.68
N GLY A 281 15.70 -7.97 -8.33
CA GLY A 281 15.71 -6.57 -7.90
C GLY A 281 15.54 -5.60 -9.07
N HIS A 282 15.03 -4.41 -8.82
CA HIS A 282 14.89 -3.38 -9.85
C HIS A 282 16.24 -2.80 -10.26
N GLY A 283 16.39 -2.39 -11.52
CA GLY A 283 17.51 -1.57 -11.96
C GLY A 283 17.41 -0.15 -11.37
N GLY A 284 18.54 0.45 -11.04
CA GLY A 284 18.62 1.83 -10.57
C GLY A 284 18.39 2.83 -11.70
N ALA A 285 17.86 4.01 -11.40
CA ALA A 285 17.74 5.07 -12.40
C ALA A 285 19.12 5.60 -12.83
N GLY A 286 19.26 6.01 -14.08
CA GLY A 286 20.41 6.77 -14.56
C GLY A 286 20.50 8.15 -13.90
N GLY A 287 21.70 8.69 -13.75
CA GLY A 287 21.92 9.99 -13.13
C GLY A 287 21.49 11.15 -14.02
N ASP A 288 21.17 12.29 -13.40
CA ASP A 288 20.74 13.49 -14.10
C ASP A 288 21.91 14.21 -14.79
N GLY A 289 21.76 14.49 -16.08
CA GLY A 289 22.67 15.34 -16.86
C GLY A 289 22.32 16.82 -16.82
N SER A 290 21.21 17.21 -16.18
CA SER A 290 20.52 18.51 -16.30
C SER A 290 21.20 19.70 -15.59
N SER A 291 22.52 19.83 -15.67
CA SER A 291 23.22 21.05 -15.25
C SER A 291 22.96 22.21 -16.23
N PRO A 292 22.93 23.47 -15.76
CA PRO A 292 22.61 24.66 -16.58
C PRO A 292 23.70 25.05 -17.62
N ASN A 293 24.76 24.26 -17.78
CA ASN A 293 25.83 24.52 -18.75
C ASN A 293 26.00 23.35 -19.75
N ARG A 294 26.60 23.64 -20.92
CA ARG A 294 26.52 22.88 -22.19
C ARG A 294 27.08 21.43 -22.17
N ASP A 295 26.61 20.59 -23.09
CA ASP A 295 27.13 19.27 -23.51
C ASP A 295 27.05 18.08 -22.51
N ASN A 296 26.01 18.00 -21.67
CA ASN A 296 25.85 16.90 -20.69
C ASN A 296 24.84 15.81 -21.13
N TYR A 297 25.23 14.54 -20.99
CA TYR A 297 24.42 13.36 -21.31
C TYR A 297 23.78 12.77 -20.06
N GLY A 298 22.52 12.35 -20.17
CA GLY A 298 21.84 11.62 -19.10
C GLY A 298 22.39 10.21 -18.92
N GLY A 299 22.36 9.69 -17.70
CA GLY A 299 22.84 8.36 -17.39
C GLY A 299 21.90 7.26 -17.91
N VAL A 300 22.42 6.12 -18.35
CA VAL A 300 21.58 4.98 -18.74
C VAL A 300 20.97 4.34 -17.49
N GLY A 301 19.70 3.93 -17.55
CA GLY A 301 19.05 3.17 -16.49
C GLY A 301 19.64 1.76 -16.33
N GLY A 302 19.71 1.27 -15.10
CA GLY A 302 20.22 -0.07 -14.80
C GLY A 302 19.26 -1.16 -15.28
N VAL A 303 19.79 -2.32 -15.64
CA VAL A 303 18.98 -3.49 -16.02
C VAL A 303 18.35 -4.12 -14.78
N GLY A 304 17.11 -4.56 -14.87
CA GLY A 304 16.44 -5.31 -13.81
C GLY A 304 17.04 -6.71 -13.62
N GLY A 305 17.04 -7.19 -12.37
CA GLY A 305 17.54 -8.52 -12.03
C GLY A 305 16.58 -9.62 -12.50
N ASN A 306 17.12 -10.77 -12.90
CA ASN A 306 16.27 -11.92 -13.21
C ASN A 306 15.63 -12.50 -11.95
N GLY A 307 14.41 -13.01 -12.07
CA GLY A 307 13.76 -13.78 -11.02
C GLY A 307 14.43 -15.14 -10.81
N GLY A 308 14.39 -15.63 -9.57
CA GLY A 308 14.92 -16.93 -9.19
C GLY A 308 14.05 -18.08 -9.68
N ALA A 309 14.67 -19.21 -10.02
CA ALA A 309 13.94 -20.43 -10.36
C ALA A 309 13.42 -21.15 -9.11
N ALA A 310 12.29 -21.85 -9.24
CA ALA A 310 11.83 -22.84 -8.26
C ALA A 310 12.49 -24.22 -8.48
N GLY A 311 12.38 -25.10 -7.48
CA GLY A 311 12.89 -26.47 -7.51
C GLY A 311 11.93 -27.46 -8.19
N LEU A 312 11.38 -28.41 -7.42
CA LEU A 312 10.44 -29.43 -7.90
C LEU A 312 9.01 -28.90 -7.93
N ILE A 313 8.56 -28.26 -6.85
CA ILE A 313 7.24 -27.64 -6.71
C ILE A 313 7.40 -26.17 -6.31
N GLY A 314 6.75 -25.27 -7.03
CA GLY A 314 6.79 -23.83 -6.71
C GLY A 314 6.86 -22.98 -7.96
N SER A 315 6.47 -21.72 -7.83
CA SER A 315 6.48 -20.74 -8.91
C SER A 315 7.85 -20.07 -9.05
N GLY A 316 8.21 -19.71 -10.28
CA GLY A 316 9.40 -18.90 -10.53
C GLY A 316 9.19 -17.46 -10.04
N GLY A 317 10.26 -16.83 -9.56
CA GLY A 317 10.20 -15.43 -9.14
C GLY A 317 10.01 -14.47 -10.31
N ALA A 318 9.36 -13.33 -10.09
CA ALA A 318 9.26 -12.29 -11.11
C ALA A 318 10.62 -11.64 -11.40
N GLY A 319 10.84 -11.21 -12.63
CA GLY A 319 11.97 -10.34 -12.98
C GLY A 319 11.79 -8.93 -12.45
N GLY A 320 12.89 -8.27 -12.11
CA GLY A 320 12.88 -6.87 -11.69
C GLY A 320 12.71 -5.93 -12.87
N ASN A 321 12.01 -4.83 -12.68
CA ASN A 321 11.92 -3.76 -13.68
C ASN A 321 13.29 -3.12 -13.95
N GLY A 322 13.54 -2.67 -15.18
CA GLY A 322 14.67 -1.82 -15.51
C GLY A 322 14.50 -0.40 -14.98
N GLY A 323 15.62 0.27 -14.71
CA GLY A 323 15.65 1.65 -14.24
C GLY A 323 15.39 2.65 -15.36
N SER A 324 14.83 3.81 -15.03
CA SER A 324 14.67 4.89 -16.00
C SER A 324 16.03 5.47 -16.42
N GLY A 325 16.14 5.95 -17.65
CA GLY A 325 17.26 6.77 -18.08
C GLY A 325 17.20 8.17 -17.47
N GLY A 326 18.36 8.75 -17.21
CA GLY A 326 18.47 10.11 -16.69
C GLY A 326 18.24 11.16 -17.78
N PRO A 327 17.69 12.33 -17.43
CA PRO A 327 17.52 13.44 -18.37
C PRO A 327 18.86 14.05 -18.80
N SER A 328 18.90 14.71 -19.96
CA SER A 328 20.08 15.41 -20.47
C SER A 328 20.24 16.84 -19.93
N GLY A 329 21.45 17.41 -20.07
CA GLY A 329 21.72 18.84 -19.88
C GLY A 329 21.50 19.66 -21.15
N GLY A 330 21.96 20.93 -21.14
CA GLY A 330 21.74 21.93 -22.19
C GLY A 330 22.21 21.56 -23.61
N TYR A 331 22.29 22.56 -24.51
CA TYR A 331 22.60 22.41 -25.95
C TYR A 331 23.49 21.18 -26.30
N GLN A 332 23.01 20.35 -27.22
CA GLN A 332 23.60 19.13 -27.77
C GLN A 332 23.66 17.84 -26.91
N GLY A 333 23.11 17.83 -25.70
CA GLY A 333 22.97 16.60 -24.90
C GLY A 333 21.89 15.62 -25.42
N SER A 334 21.99 14.34 -25.01
CA SER A 334 20.92 13.35 -25.16
C SER A 334 20.52 12.70 -23.84
N GLY A 335 19.24 12.34 -23.71
CA GLY A 335 18.73 11.61 -22.56
C GLY A 335 19.35 10.21 -22.50
N GLY A 336 19.46 9.65 -21.30
CA GLY A 336 19.93 8.28 -21.11
C GLY A 336 18.86 7.27 -21.51
N ASN A 337 19.25 6.12 -22.07
CA ASN A 337 18.27 5.06 -22.35
C ASN A 337 17.72 4.45 -21.05
N GLY A 338 16.48 3.98 -21.09
CA GLY A 338 15.94 3.13 -20.03
C GLY A 338 16.62 1.78 -19.99
N GLY A 339 16.73 1.19 -18.81
CA GLY A 339 17.26 -0.16 -18.62
C GLY A 339 16.26 -1.23 -18.98
N ASP A 340 16.74 -2.39 -19.44
CA ASP A 340 15.87 -3.53 -19.74
C ASP A 340 15.30 -4.15 -18.47
N GLY A 341 14.10 -4.73 -18.55
CA GLY A 341 13.52 -5.55 -17.50
C GLY A 341 14.19 -6.92 -17.40
N GLY A 342 14.31 -7.45 -16.19
CA GLY A 342 14.83 -8.79 -15.92
C GLY A 342 13.86 -9.88 -16.35
N GLY A 343 14.39 -11.04 -16.75
CA GLY A 343 13.55 -12.21 -17.07
C GLY A 343 12.90 -12.82 -15.83
N GLY A 344 11.71 -13.37 -15.97
CA GLY A 344 11.07 -14.19 -14.94
C GLY A 344 11.79 -15.52 -14.74
N GLY A 345 11.80 -16.01 -13.50
CA GLY A 345 12.35 -17.31 -13.14
C GLY A 345 11.51 -18.47 -13.65
N SER A 346 12.13 -19.62 -13.88
CA SER A 346 11.38 -20.82 -14.26
C SER A 346 10.58 -21.38 -13.08
N GLY A 347 9.37 -21.88 -13.36
CA GLY A 347 8.58 -22.65 -12.41
C GLY A 347 9.21 -24.01 -12.10
N GLY A 348 8.68 -24.66 -11.07
CA GLY A 348 9.17 -25.95 -10.58
C GLY A 348 9.07 -27.05 -11.63
N TRP A 349 10.01 -27.99 -11.62
CA TRP A 349 10.09 -29.03 -12.64
C TRP A 349 8.82 -29.88 -12.74
N LEU A 350 8.18 -30.20 -11.61
CA LEU A 350 6.93 -30.95 -11.58
C LEU A 350 5.74 -30.02 -11.69
N TYR A 351 5.57 -29.10 -10.75
CA TYR A 351 4.42 -28.21 -10.68
C TYR A 351 4.83 -26.79 -10.31
N GLY A 352 4.39 -25.83 -11.11
CA GLY A 352 4.49 -24.41 -10.77
C GLY A 352 4.62 -23.54 -11.99
N ASN A 353 4.13 -22.32 -11.85
CA ASN A 353 4.10 -21.35 -12.93
C ASN A 353 5.46 -20.69 -13.11
N GLY A 354 5.76 -20.27 -14.34
CA GLY A 354 6.88 -19.37 -14.58
C GLY A 354 6.64 -17.97 -14.02
N GLY A 355 7.68 -17.29 -13.58
CA GLY A 355 7.60 -15.92 -13.09
C GLY A 355 7.36 -14.92 -14.22
N ALA A 356 6.70 -13.80 -13.93
CA ALA A 356 6.55 -12.72 -14.91
C ALA A 356 7.91 -12.05 -15.21
N GLY A 357 8.10 -11.57 -16.44
CA GLY A 357 9.22 -10.70 -16.79
C GLY A 357 9.02 -9.28 -16.25
N GLY A 358 10.12 -8.62 -15.89
CA GLY A 358 10.11 -7.24 -15.42
C GLY A 358 9.86 -6.24 -16.54
N HIS A 359 9.32 -5.08 -16.22
CA HIS A 359 9.11 -4.00 -17.20
C HIS A 359 10.41 -3.33 -17.60
N GLY A 360 10.51 -2.86 -18.84
CA GLY A 360 11.59 -1.98 -19.27
C GLY A 360 11.44 -0.58 -18.69
N GLY A 361 12.56 0.07 -18.39
CA GLY A 361 12.59 1.44 -17.87
C GLY A 361 12.29 2.46 -18.97
N SER A 362 11.73 3.61 -18.59
CA SER A 362 11.55 4.73 -19.54
C SER A 362 12.89 5.33 -19.94
N GLY A 363 12.98 5.83 -21.17
CA GLY A 363 14.10 6.68 -21.58
C GLY A 363 14.06 8.04 -20.89
N GLY A 364 15.23 8.67 -20.73
CA GLY A 364 15.38 9.98 -20.14
C GLY A 364 15.07 11.10 -21.12
N ASP A 365 14.55 12.21 -20.61
CA ASP A 365 14.11 13.33 -21.43
C ASP A 365 15.27 14.23 -21.89
N ALA A 366 15.08 14.90 -23.03
CA ALA A 366 15.97 15.89 -23.61
C ALA A 366 15.18 17.16 -24.00
N VAL A 367 14.83 17.97 -22.98
CA VAL A 367 13.88 19.10 -23.09
C VAL A 367 14.51 20.49 -23.12
N PHE A 368 15.84 20.61 -23.11
CA PHE A 368 16.55 21.90 -23.20
C PHE A 368 16.80 22.35 -24.64
N SER A 369 16.78 23.67 -24.90
CA SER A 369 17.01 24.25 -26.23
C SER A 369 18.27 23.68 -26.88
N GLY A 370 18.10 23.02 -28.04
CA GLY A 370 19.21 22.47 -28.84
C GLY A 370 19.74 21.08 -28.42
N SER A 371 19.07 20.38 -27.50
CA SER A 371 19.33 18.96 -27.21
C SER A 371 18.86 18.05 -28.36
N LEU A 372 19.59 16.97 -28.65
CA LEU A 372 19.42 16.22 -29.91
C LEU A 372 18.41 15.07 -29.82
N PHE A 373 18.50 14.23 -28.79
CA PHE A 373 17.73 12.97 -28.71
C PHE A 373 17.23 12.71 -27.29
N GLY A 374 15.95 12.34 -27.15
CA GLY A 374 15.48 11.65 -25.94
C GLY A 374 16.13 10.26 -25.85
N GLY A 375 16.17 9.69 -24.65
CA GLY A 375 16.62 8.32 -24.46
C GLY A 375 15.58 7.30 -24.94
N ALA A 376 16.00 6.18 -25.52
CA ALA A 376 15.07 5.11 -25.87
C ALA A 376 14.53 4.40 -24.62
N GLY A 377 13.31 3.86 -24.69
CA GLY A 377 12.78 2.99 -23.65
C GLY A 377 13.48 1.63 -23.63
N GLY A 378 13.67 1.05 -22.44
CA GLY A 378 14.24 -0.28 -22.26
C GLY A 378 13.27 -1.39 -22.67
N ALA A 379 13.78 -2.55 -23.08
CA ALA A 379 12.93 -3.70 -23.41
C ALA A 379 12.33 -4.33 -22.14
N GLY A 380 11.14 -4.91 -22.26
CA GLY A 380 10.55 -5.74 -21.21
C GLY A 380 11.23 -7.10 -21.14
N GLY A 381 11.36 -7.65 -19.93
CA GLY A 381 11.93 -8.97 -19.68
C GLY A 381 11.02 -10.11 -20.14
N ALA A 382 11.61 -11.23 -20.56
CA ALA A 382 10.82 -12.41 -20.91
C ALA A 382 10.16 -13.04 -19.68
N GLY A 383 8.97 -13.60 -19.83
CA GLY A 383 8.35 -14.45 -18.83
C GLY A 383 9.07 -15.79 -18.68
N GLY A 384 9.11 -16.32 -17.47
CA GLY A 384 9.71 -17.61 -17.15
C GLY A 384 8.89 -18.77 -17.69
N ALA A 385 9.54 -19.87 -18.05
CA ALA A 385 8.85 -21.10 -18.45
C ALA A 385 8.38 -21.92 -17.23
N ALA A 386 7.25 -22.61 -17.35
CA ALA A 386 6.84 -23.64 -16.39
C ALA A 386 7.55 -24.99 -16.65
N GLY A 387 7.46 -25.91 -15.69
CA GLY A 387 8.04 -27.25 -15.76
C GLY A 387 7.17 -28.26 -16.51
N LEU A 388 6.66 -29.28 -15.80
CA LEU A 388 5.77 -30.30 -16.37
C LEU A 388 4.30 -29.87 -16.35
N PHE A 389 3.86 -29.31 -15.21
CA PHE A 389 2.55 -28.73 -14.98
C PHE A 389 2.68 -27.25 -14.56
N GLY A 390 1.80 -26.39 -15.06
CA GLY A 390 1.73 -24.96 -14.69
C GLY A 390 1.83 -24.04 -15.89
N ASP A 391 1.47 -22.78 -15.70
CA ASP A 391 1.41 -21.80 -16.79
C ASP A 391 2.74 -21.05 -16.95
N GLY A 392 3.04 -20.64 -18.18
CA GLY A 392 4.18 -19.77 -18.47
C GLY A 392 3.96 -18.37 -17.93
N GLY A 393 5.02 -17.72 -17.48
CA GLY A 393 4.97 -16.34 -16.98
C GLY A 393 4.70 -15.34 -18.11
N THR A 394 4.06 -14.22 -17.80
CA THR A 394 3.85 -13.14 -18.78
C THR A 394 5.16 -12.40 -19.08
N GLY A 395 5.33 -11.93 -20.31
CA GLY A 395 6.42 -11.02 -20.66
C GLY A 395 6.18 -9.62 -20.10
N GLY A 396 7.27 -8.93 -19.76
CA GLY A 396 7.25 -7.56 -19.27
C GLY A 396 6.93 -6.55 -20.37
N VAL A 397 6.27 -5.45 -20.01
CA VAL A 397 6.02 -4.34 -20.94
C VAL A 397 7.32 -3.59 -21.24
N GLY A 398 7.53 -3.15 -22.47
CA GLY A 398 8.64 -2.28 -22.86
C GLY A 398 8.46 -0.85 -22.35
N GLY A 399 9.57 -0.19 -22.00
CA GLY A 399 9.57 1.18 -21.49
C GLY A 399 9.23 2.22 -22.55
N ALA A 400 8.67 3.35 -22.14
CA ALA A 400 8.43 4.46 -23.04
C ALA A 400 9.74 5.16 -23.45
N GLY A 401 9.81 5.70 -24.66
CA GLY A 401 10.88 6.63 -25.04
C GLY A 401 10.78 7.96 -24.27
N GLY A 402 11.91 8.61 -24.05
CA GLY A 402 12.00 9.95 -23.45
C GLY A 402 11.63 11.07 -24.44
N GLU A 403 11.14 12.19 -23.90
CA GLU A 403 10.74 13.40 -24.62
C GLU A 403 11.95 14.06 -25.32
N SER A 404 11.75 14.71 -26.47
CA SER A 404 12.82 15.41 -27.20
C SER A 404 12.33 16.66 -27.94
N GLN A 405 13.25 17.60 -28.20
CA GLN A 405 12.98 18.78 -29.06
C GLN A 405 13.21 18.55 -30.55
N TYR A 406 14.06 17.57 -30.94
CA TYR A 406 14.52 17.39 -32.33
C TYR A 406 14.24 16.01 -32.92
N TYR A 407 14.51 14.96 -32.18
CA TYR A 407 14.27 13.59 -32.62
C TYR A 407 13.70 12.80 -31.45
N SER A 408 12.40 12.50 -31.48
CA SER A 408 11.80 11.68 -30.44
C SER A 408 12.37 10.25 -30.50
N SER A 409 12.48 9.66 -29.33
CA SER A 409 13.11 8.37 -29.12
C SER A 409 12.10 7.22 -29.30
N SER A 410 12.60 6.02 -29.59
CA SER A 410 11.73 4.85 -29.73
C SER A 410 11.32 4.27 -28.38
N GLY A 411 10.12 3.71 -28.33
CA GLY A 411 9.69 2.86 -27.23
C GLY A 411 10.41 1.50 -27.23
N GLY A 412 10.56 0.90 -26.06
CA GLY A 412 11.17 -0.42 -25.88
C GLY A 412 10.26 -1.55 -26.32
N ALA A 413 10.82 -2.67 -26.77
CA ALA A 413 10.03 -3.85 -27.13
C ALA A 413 9.43 -4.52 -25.88
N GLY A 414 8.25 -5.12 -26.01
CA GLY A 414 7.68 -5.99 -25.00
C GLY A 414 8.40 -7.34 -24.94
N GLY A 415 8.51 -7.90 -23.73
CA GLY A 415 9.11 -9.20 -23.49
C GLY A 415 8.24 -10.36 -23.99
N THR A 416 8.85 -11.47 -24.39
CA THR A 416 8.10 -12.67 -24.77
C THR A 416 7.45 -13.34 -23.56
N GLY A 417 6.27 -13.91 -23.73
CA GLY A 417 5.67 -14.79 -22.73
C GLY A 417 6.41 -16.11 -22.60
N GLY A 418 6.43 -16.67 -21.40
CA GLY A 418 7.07 -17.94 -21.08
C GLY A 418 6.27 -19.15 -21.58
N ALA A 419 6.94 -20.27 -21.83
CA ALA A 419 6.26 -21.50 -22.20
C ALA A 419 5.45 -22.08 -21.02
N GLY A 420 4.26 -22.60 -21.32
CA GLY A 420 3.48 -23.42 -20.38
C GLY A 420 4.14 -24.76 -20.09
N GLY A 421 3.60 -25.46 -19.09
CA GLY A 421 4.10 -26.75 -18.64
C GLY A 421 4.12 -27.75 -19.77
N ARG A 422 5.21 -28.53 -19.88
CA ARG A 422 5.45 -29.43 -21.03
C ARG A 422 4.30 -30.40 -21.28
N LEU A 423 3.56 -30.82 -20.24
CA LEU A 423 2.39 -31.68 -20.41
C LEU A 423 1.10 -30.87 -20.36
N ILE A 424 0.88 -30.13 -19.26
CA ILE A 424 -0.32 -29.31 -19.05
C ILE A 424 0.09 -27.91 -18.62
N GLY A 425 -0.38 -26.90 -19.35
CA GLY A 425 -0.19 -25.51 -18.96
C GLY A 425 -0.30 -24.55 -20.13
N ASN A 426 -0.84 -23.37 -19.89
CA ASN A 426 -0.97 -22.34 -20.90
C ASN A 426 0.37 -21.62 -21.09
N GLY A 427 0.63 -21.17 -22.31
CA GLY A 427 1.71 -20.23 -22.57
C GLY A 427 1.41 -18.86 -21.98
N GLY A 428 2.43 -18.19 -21.45
CA GLY A 428 2.30 -16.83 -20.92
C GLY A 428 2.05 -15.81 -22.03
N ALA A 429 1.33 -14.73 -21.72
CA ALA A 429 1.14 -13.64 -22.68
C ALA A 429 2.45 -12.88 -22.93
N GLY A 430 2.64 -12.37 -24.15
CA GLY A 430 3.69 -11.42 -24.47
C GLY A 430 3.41 -10.04 -23.90
N GLY A 431 4.47 -9.33 -23.53
CA GLY A 431 4.42 -7.97 -23.02
C GLY A 431 4.10 -6.95 -24.10
N GLN A 432 3.47 -5.84 -23.71
CA GLN A 432 3.19 -4.73 -24.62
C GLN A 432 4.48 -4.01 -25.03
N GLY A 433 4.53 -3.48 -26.24
CA GLY A 433 5.58 -2.56 -26.65
C GLY A 433 5.40 -1.18 -26.01
N GLY A 434 6.50 -0.51 -25.68
CA GLY A 434 6.50 0.83 -25.13
C GLY A 434 6.14 1.90 -26.16
N ALA A 435 5.50 2.98 -25.71
CA ALA A 435 5.25 4.13 -26.58
C ALA A 435 6.56 4.86 -26.92
N ALA A 436 6.62 5.50 -28.07
CA ALA A 436 7.69 6.44 -28.39
C ALA A 436 7.65 7.68 -27.49
N GLY A 437 8.76 8.43 -27.48
CA GLY A 437 8.83 9.73 -26.81
C GLY A 437 7.84 10.74 -27.39
N ALA A 438 7.25 11.55 -26.50
CA ALA A 438 6.39 12.66 -26.88
C ALA A 438 7.21 13.89 -27.33
N PRO A 439 6.59 14.81 -28.09
CA PRO A 439 7.23 16.07 -28.47
C PRO A 439 7.31 17.05 -27.31
N ALA A 440 8.44 17.75 -27.21
CA ALA A 440 8.58 18.82 -26.23
C ALA A 440 7.68 20.02 -26.52
N ALA A 441 7.12 20.63 -25.48
CA ALA A 441 6.24 21.81 -25.63
C ALA A 441 6.92 23.00 -26.34
N SER A 442 8.26 23.02 -26.41
CA SER A 442 9.12 24.02 -27.06
C SER A 442 9.72 23.58 -28.40
N ALA A 443 9.36 22.39 -28.91
CA ALA A 443 9.93 21.83 -30.13
C ALA A 443 9.55 22.67 -31.38
N SER A 444 10.55 22.97 -32.22
CA SER A 444 10.37 23.72 -33.49
C SER A 444 10.58 22.86 -34.74
N PHE A 445 11.31 21.74 -34.61
CA PHE A 445 11.52 20.75 -35.68
C PHE A 445 11.67 19.37 -35.06
N GLU A 446 10.72 18.44 -35.25
CA GLU A 446 10.76 17.12 -34.61
C GLU A 446 10.24 15.99 -35.51
N ILE A 447 10.99 14.90 -35.62
CA ILE A 447 10.52 13.65 -36.23
C ILE A 447 10.07 12.70 -35.13
N GLY A 448 8.83 12.20 -35.24
CA GLY A 448 8.25 11.30 -34.25
C GLY A 448 9.00 9.97 -34.11
N GLY A 449 9.25 9.53 -32.88
CA GLY A 449 9.90 8.24 -32.58
C GLY A 449 9.01 7.03 -32.89
N ALA A 450 9.60 5.86 -33.16
CA ALA A 450 8.83 4.64 -33.41
C ALA A 450 8.34 3.99 -32.10
N GLY A 451 7.11 3.46 -32.09
CA GLY A 451 6.62 2.64 -30.99
C GLY A 451 7.35 1.30 -30.92
N GLY A 452 7.49 0.74 -29.72
CA GLY A 452 8.11 -0.55 -29.50
C GLY A 452 7.24 -1.71 -29.98
N ASN A 453 7.84 -2.80 -30.45
CA ASN A 453 7.08 -3.98 -30.85
C ASN A 453 6.54 -4.73 -29.61
N GLY A 454 5.35 -5.31 -29.72
CA GLY A 454 4.82 -6.23 -28.71
C GLY A 454 5.57 -7.57 -28.70
N GLY A 455 5.66 -8.18 -27.52
CA GLY A 455 6.29 -9.47 -27.32
C GLY A 455 5.43 -10.63 -27.83
N ALA A 456 6.05 -11.71 -28.27
CA ALA A 456 5.33 -12.92 -28.65
C ALA A 456 4.74 -13.63 -27.42
N GLY A 457 3.59 -14.27 -27.57
CA GLY A 457 3.04 -15.17 -26.57
C GLY A 457 3.79 -16.50 -26.51
N GLY A 458 3.79 -17.13 -25.33
CA GLY A 458 4.44 -18.40 -25.07
C GLY A 458 3.69 -19.59 -25.65
N ILE A 459 4.39 -20.69 -25.91
CA ILE A 459 3.75 -21.94 -26.34
C ILE A 459 3.00 -22.61 -25.18
N GLY A 460 1.84 -23.19 -25.46
CA GLY A 460 1.10 -24.04 -24.53
C GLY A 460 1.72 -25.44 -24.40
N GLY A 461 1.26 -26.19 -23.41
CA GLY A 461 1.69 -27.55 -23.11
C GLY A 461 1.41 -28.54 -24.23
N TRP A 462 2.17 -29.64 -24.24
CA TRP A 462 2.09 -30.63 -25.31
C TRP A 462 0.74 -31.33 -25.35
N LEU A 463 0.23 -31.79 -24.20
CA LEU A 463 -1.06 -32.50 -24.12
C LEU A 463 -2.23 -31.52 -24.04
N TYR A 464 -2.19 -30.60 -23.07
CA TYR A 464 -3.22 -29.59 -22.87
C TYR A 464 -2.60 -28.23 -22.56
N GLY A 465 -3.01 -27.19 -23.29
CA GLY A 465 -2.59 -25.83 -22.98
C GLY A 465 -2.83 -24.90 -24.15
N ASN A 466 -3.40 -23.74 -23.85
CA ASN A 466 -3.58 -22.68 -24.81
C ASN A 466 -2.23 -22.00 -25.08
N GLY A 467 -2.02 -21.53 -26.31
CA GLY A 467 -0.92 -20.62 -26.58
C GLY A 467 -1.19 -19.26 -25.93
N GLY A 468 -0.14 -18.59 -25.46
CA GLY A 468 -0.25 -17.25 -24.87
C GLY A 468 -0.59 -16.19 -25.92
N ALA A 469 -1.32 -15.14 -25.55
CA ALA A 469 -1.56 -14.02 -26.46
C ALA A 469 -0.26 -13.25 -26.74
N GLY A 470 -0.11 -12.71 -27.95
CA GLY A 470 0.93 -11.74 -28.24
C GLY A 470 0.62 -10.37 -27.65
N GLY A 471 1.64 -9.63 -27.23
CA GLY A 471 1.49 -8.24 -26.77
C GLY A 471 1.22 -7.30 -27.93
N ALA A 472 0.47 -6.23 -27.73
CA ALA A 472 0.29 -5.18 -28.72
C ALA A 472 1.58 -4.35 -28.89
N GLY A 473 1.71 -3.72 -30.06
CA GLY A 473 2.74 -2.74 -30.32
C GLY A 473 2.45 -1.40 -29.65
N GLY A 474 3.50 -0.68 -29.29
CA GLY A 474 3.43 0.66 -28.72
C GLY A 474 3.09 1.72 -29.76
N ALA A 475 2.52 2.83 -29.32
CA ALA A 475 2.19 3.94 -30.20
C ALA A 475 3.46 4.68 -30.69
N GLY A 476 3.43 5.15 -31.93
CA GLY A 476 4.44 6.05 -32.49
C GLY A 476 4.29 7.48 -31.96
N GLY A 477 5.40 8.22 -31.95
CA GLY A 477 5.48 9.58 -31.41
C GLY A 477 4.85 10.59 -32.36
N ALA A 478 4.11 11.55 -31.79
CA ALA A 478 3.58 12.67 -32.57
C ALA A 478 4.69 13.66 -32.94
N SER A 479 4.56 14.34 -34.07
CA SER A 479 5.46 15.43 -34.48
C SER A 479 4.82 16.80 -34.24
N ALA A 480 5.57 17.73 -33.66
CA ALA A 480 5.15 19.12 -33.45
C ALA A 480 5.47 20.05 -34.65
N SER A 481 6.23 19.61 -35.66
CA SER A 481 6.77 20.48 -36.71
C SER A 481 6.03 20.39 -38.05
N ALA A 482 5.78 21.55 -38.66
CA ALA A 482 5.13 21.61 -39.98
C ALA A 482 6.00 20.93 -41.05
N THR A 483 5.42 19.98 -41.78
CA THR A 483 6.03 19.07 -42.77
C THR A 483 6.80 17.84 -42.24
N ALA A 484 6.99 17.68 -40.93
CA ALA A 484 7.65 16.50 -40.37
C ALA A 484 6.66 15.32 -40.14
N SER A 485 7.15 14.09 -40.38
CA SER A 485 6.35 12.89 -40.22
C SER A 485 6.23 12.45 -38.76
N GLY A 486 5.05 11.97 -38.38
CA GLY A 486 4.88 11.24 -37.14
C GLY A 486 5.62 9.90 -37.18
N GLY A 487 5.91 9.34 -36.01
CA GLY A 487 6.62 8.08 -35.87
C GLY A 487 5.71 6.88 -36.13
N ASN A 488 6.27 5.78 -36.64
CA ASN A 488 5.48 4.57 -36.89
C ASN A 488 5.08 3.90 -35.57
N GLY A 489 3.89 3.31 -35.53
CA GLY A 489 3.47 2.42 -34.46
C GLY A 489 4.27 1.12 -34.49
N GLY A 490 4.43 0.50 -33.31
CA GLY A 490 5.08 -0.79 -33.17
C GLY A 490 4.21 -1.93 -33.69
N ASN A 491 4.83 -3.02 -34.13
CA ASN A 491 4.10 -4.22 -34.51
C ASN A 491 3.56 -4.95 -33.28
N GLY A 492 2.38 -5.55 -33.39
CA GLY A 492 1.90 -6.52 -32.42
C GLY A 492 2.71 -7.82 -32.47
N GLY A 493 2.92 -8.43 -31.31
CA GLY A 493 3.60 -9.71 -31.16
C GLY A 493 2.72 -10.87 -31.61
N ASN A 494 3.35 -11.95 -32.08
CA ASN A 494 2.61 -13.15 -32.48
C ASN A 494 2.03 -13.88 -31.28
N GLY A 495 0.86 -14.50 -31.45
CA GLY A 495 0.30 -15.42 -30.47
C GLY A 495 1.09 -16.73 -30.42
N GLY A 496 1.14 -17.33 -29.24
CA GLY A 496 1.76 -18.63 -29.01
C GLY A 496 0.91 -19.77 -29.57
N ALA A 497 1.56 -20.90 -29.88
CA ALA A 497 0.88 -22.08 -30.37
C ALA A 497 0.39 -22.98 -29.22
N ALA A 498 -0.77 -23.61 -29.40
CA ALA A 498 -1.15 -24.82 -28.68
C ALA A 498 -0.67 -26.06 -29.46
N GLN A 499 -0.40 -27.17 -28.77
CA GLN A 499 0.23 -28.34 -29.39
C GLN A 499 -0.77 -29.45 -29.75
N LEU A 500 -1.39 -30.12 -28.77
CA LEU A 500 -2.35 -31.21 -29.02
C LEU A 500 -3.80 -30.78 -28.75
N ILE A 501 -4.11 -30.35 -27.53
CA ILE A 501 -5.43 -29.87 -27.10
C ILE A 501 -5.25 -28.46 -26.53
N GLY A 502 -5.99 -27.49 -27.04
CA GLY A 502 -5.90 -26.09 -26.63
C GLY A 502 -6.08 -25.13 -27.80
N SER A 503 -6.49 -23.90 -27.51
CA SER A 503 -6.65 -22.84 -28.50
C SER A 503 -5.32 -22.15 -28.80
N ALA A 504 -5.21 -21.61 -30.00
CA ALA A 504 -4.13 -20.70 -30.33
C ALA A 504 -4.17 -19.46 -29.44
N GLY A 505 -2.99 -18.89 -29.15
CA GLY A 505 -2.91 -17.53 -28.64
C GLY A 505 -3.30 -16.52 -29.70
N ALA A 506 -4.04 -15.48 -29.33
CA ALA A 506 -4.32 -14.36 -30.23
C ALA A 506 -3.03 -13.60 -30.57
N GLY A 507 -2.94 -13.05 -31.77
CA GLY A 507 -1.89 -12.08 -32.11
C GLY A 507 -2.17 -10.73 -31.42
N GLY A 508 -1.10 -10.02 -31.09
CA GLY A 508 -1.18 -8.68 -30.51
C GLY A 508 -1.63 -7.64 -31.52
N LYS A 509 -2.28 -6.58 -31.06
CA LYS A 509 -2.72 -5.49 -31.93
C LYS A 509 -1.53 -4.65 -32.41
N ALA A 510 -1.66 -4.06 -33.59
CA ALA A 510 -0.76 -3.02 -34.05
C ALA A 510 -0.79 -1.79 -33.12
N GLY A 511 0.35 -1.16 -32.93
CA GLY A 511 0.43 0.18 -32.37
C GLY A 511 0.00 1.22 -33.38
N ALA A 512 -0.67 2.27 -32.93
CA ALA A 512 -1.05 3.39 -33.79
C ALA A 512 0.16 4.21 -34.21
N GLY A 513 0.18 4.68 -35.45
CA GLY A 513 1.14 5.68 -35.91
C GLY A 513 0.92 7.03 -35.25
N GLY A 514 2.00 7.75 -34.98
CA GLY A 514 1.96 9.10 -34.42
C GLY A 514 1.43 10.11 -35.43
N ALA A 515 0.70 11.12 -34.96
CA ALA A 515 0.25 12.21 -35.82
C ALA A 515 1.45 13.00 -36.38
N GLY A 516 1.42 13.32 -37.68
CA GLY A 516 2.37 14.25 -38.28
C GLY A 516 2.05 15.70 -37.90
N GLY A 517 3.04 16.59 -38.01
CA GLY A 517 2.78 18.03 -37.83
C GLY A 517 1.96 18.61 -38.99
N ALA A 518 1.55 19.88 -38.89
CA ALA A 518 0.72 20.51 -39.92
C ALA A 518 1.37 20.42 -41.32
N GLY A 519 0.78 19.61 -42.22
CA GLY A 519 1.31 19.35 -43.57
C GLY A 519 2.34 18.21 -43.68
N GLY A 520 2.65 17.51 -42.59
CA GLY A 520 3.45 16.28 -42.57
C GLY A 520 2.60 15.02 -42.62
N ASN A 521 3.18 13.89 -43.04
CA ASN A 521 2.50 12.61 -43.05
C ASN A 521 2.36 12.06 -41.62
N SER A 522 1.22 11.44 -41.31
CA SER A 522 1.12 10.62 -40.09
C SER A 522 2.05 9.41 -40.21
N GLY A 523 2.54 8.93 -39.07
CA GLY A 523 3.24 7.66 -39.00
C GLY A 523 2.32 6.51 -39.44
N ALA A 524 2.91 5.44 -39.97
CA ALA A 524 2.16 4.24 -40.28
C ALA A 524 1.79 3.51 -38.98
N ASP A 525 0.58 2.95 -38.92
CA ASP A 525 0.25 1.94 -37.92
C ASP A 525 1.16 0.73 -38.08
N GLY A 526 1.45 0.04 -36.97
CA GLY A 526 2.18 -1.21 -37.00
C GLY A 526 1.40 -2.33 -37.70
N ALA A 527 2.05 -3.45 -37.93
CA ALA A 527 1.36 -4.69 -38.30
C ALA A 527 0.74 -5.34 -37.05
N SER A 528 -0.45 -5.92 -37.17
CA SER A 528 -0.97 -6.80 -36.13
C SER A 528 -0.19 -8.12 -36.12
N GLY A 529 -0.04 -8.70 -34.94
CA GLY A 529 0.55 -10.02 -34.75
C GLY A 529 -0.33 -11.12 -35.34
N ILE A 530 0.31 -12.19 -35.78
CA ILE A 530 -0.39 -13.36 -36.30
C ILE A 530 -0.82 -14.22 -35.10
N ALA A 531 -2.05 -14.74 -35.12
CA ALA A 531 -2.48 -15.72 -34.14
C ALA A 531 -1.62 -17.00 -34.21
N GLY A 532 -1.47 -17.68 -33.09
CA GLY A 532 -0.79 -18.97 -33.03
C GLY A 532 -1.55 -20.06 -33.76
N ILE A 533 -0.98 -21.26 -33.76
CA ILE A 533 -1.63 -22.46 -34.29
C ILE A 533 -2.39 -23.14 -33.15
N GLY A 534 -3.66 -23.49 -33.38
CA GLY A 534 -4.46 -24.26 -32.43
C GLY A 534 -4.01 -25.73 -32.35
N GLY A 535 -4.35 -26.41 -31.25
CA GLY A 535 -3.97 -27.80 -31.05
C GLY A 535 -4.50 -28.71 -32.17
N ARG A 536 -3.76 -29.78 -32.49
CA ARG A 536 -4.12 -30.71 -33.58
C ARG A 536 -5.51 -31.34 -33.44
N LEU A 537 -6.06 -31.44 -32.23
CA LEU A 537 -7.41 -31.95 -31.96
C LEU A 537 -8.46 -30.84 -31.74
N TYR A 538 -8.05 -29.56 -31.74
CA TYR A 538 -8.94 -28.38 -31.67
C TYR A 538 -9.57 -28.03 -33.03
N GLY A 539 -9.20 -28.72 -34.11
CA GLY A 539 -9.71 -28.49 -35.48
C GLY A 539 -11.10 -29.06 -35.80
N GLY A 540 -11.84 -29.57 -34.81
CA GLY A 540 -13.25 -29.94 -34.96
C GLY A 540 -14.11 -29.10 -34.02
N ALA A 541 -15.36 -28.80 -34.41
CA ALA A 541 -16.28 -27.99 -33.60
C ALA A 541 -16.20 -28.37 -32.12
N PRO A 542 -16.08 -27.38 -31.20
CA PRO A 542 -15.93 -27.67 -29.79
C PRO A 542 -17.06 -28.62 -29.35
N LEU A 543 -16.72 -29.62 -28.56
CA LEU A 543 -17.76 -30.47 -27.97
C LEU A 543 -18.59 -29.55 -27.08
N GLU A 544 -19.78 -29.14 -27.51
CA GLU A 544 -20.60 -28.19 -26.76
C GLU A 544 -21.55 -28.92 -25.82
N ILE A 545 -21.62 -28.49 -24.57
CA ILE A 545 -22.62 -28.93 -23.62
C ILE A 545 -23.41 -27.68 -23.19
N PHE A 546 -24.72 -27.70 -23.42
CA PHE A 546 -25.64 -26.57 -23.20
C PHE A 546 -25.31 -25.29 -23.99
N GLY A 547 -24.82 -25.41 -25.22
CA GLY A 547 -24.49 -24.26 -26.08
C GLY A 547 -23.24 -23.49 -25.64
N ARG A 548 -22.38 -24.15 -24.86
CA ARG A 548 -21.09 -23.66 -24.37
C ARG A 548 -20.03 -24.68 -24.74
N PRO A 549 -18.80 -24.28 -25.09
CA PRO A 549 -17.71 -25.25 -25.27
C PRO A 549 -17.55 -26.09 -24.00
N LEU A 550 -17.27 -27.38 -24.10
CA LEU A 550 -17.00 -28.23 -22.93
C LEU A 550 -15.74 -27.73 -22.20
N ILE A 551 -14.73 -27.32 -22.95
CA ILE A 551 -13.45 -26.81 -22.45
C ILE A 551 -13.03 -25.61 -23.27
N GLY A 552 -12.61 -24.52 -22.63
CA GLY A 552 -12.10 -23.31 -23.27
C GLY A 552 -12.48 -22.05 -22.49
N ASP A 553 -11.63 -21.03 -22.55
CA ASP A 553 -11.94 -19.75 -21.90
C ASP A 553 -13.02 -18.99 -22.68
N GLY A 554 -13.81 -18.20 -21.96
CA GLY A 554 -14.77 -17.28 -22.56
C GLY A 554 -14.05 -16.16 -23.29
N ALA A 555 -14.59 -15.74 -24.43
CA ALA A 555 -14.07 -14.59 -25.15
C ALA A 555 -14.29 -13.29 -24.37
N ASP A 556 -13.33 -12.38 -24.42
CA ASP A 556 -13.49 -11.05 -23.85
C ASP A 556 -14.60 -10.28 -24.60
N GLY A 557 -15.26 -9.37 -23.88
CA GLY A 557 -16.26 -8.48 -24.44
C GLY A 557 -15.66 -7.50 -25.44
N ASP A 558 -16.51 -7.07 -26.38
CA ASP A 558 -16.18 -6.11 -27.43
C ASP A 558 -17.22 -4.98 -27.49
N PRO A 559 -17.02 -3.90 -28.27
CA PRO A 559 -17.95 -2.77 -28.30
C PRO A 559 -19.41 -3.12 -28.63
N SER A 560 -19.65 -4.21 -29.39
CA SER A 560 -20.98 -4.69 -29.76
C SER A 560 -21.57 -5.68 -28.75
N HIS A 561 -20.72 -6.40 -28.02
CA HIS A 561 -21.07 -7.33 -26.95
C HIS A 561 -20.17 -7.05 -25.74
N PRO A 562 -20.51 -6.02 -24.93
CA PRO A 562 -19.59 -5.53 -23.92
C PRO A 562 -19.28 -6.55 -22.83
N ASN A 563 -20.18 -7.48 -22.54
CA ASN A 563 -19.93 -8.49 -21.53
C ASN A 563 -18.98 -9.58 -22.05
N GLY A 564 -18.06 -10.01 -21.20
CA GLY A 564 -17.26 -11.19 -21.44
C GLY A 564 -18.15 -12.43 -21.53
N TYR A 565 -17.83 -13.30 -22.47
CA TYR A 565 -18.52 -14.56 -22.63
C TYR A 565 -18.13 -15.53 -21.51
N ASP A 566 -19.04 -16.43 -21.23
CA ASP A 566 -18.85 -17.49 -20.27
C ASP A 566 -17.76 -18.48 -20.71
N GLY A 567 -17.01 -18.99 -19.73
CA GLY A 567 -16.07 -20.09 -19.91
C GLY A 567 -16.76 -21.42 -20.19
N GLY A 568 -15.97 -22.37 -20.66
CA GLY A 568 -16.41 -23.71 -21.01
C GLY A 568 -17.03 -24.45 -19.84
N TRP A 569 -17.99 -25.33 -20.14
CA TRP A 569 -18.85 -25.96 -19.13
C TRP A 569 -18.08 -26.78 -18.09
N LEU A 570 -17.03 -27.52 -18.49
CA LEU A 570 -16.21 -28.33 -17.58
C LEU A 570 -14.97 -27.57 -17.11
N TYR A 571 -14.22 -26.95 -18.02
CA TYR A 571 -12.99 -26.23 -17.70
C TYR A 571 -12.83 -24.99 -18.57
N GLY A 572 -12.58 -23.84 -17.94
CA GLY A 572 -12.32 -22.59 -18.65
C GLY A 572 -12.69 -21.38 -17.82
N ASN A 573 -11.88 -20.34 -17.93
CA ASN A 573 -12.14 -19.05 -17.31
C ASN A 573 -13.25 -18.32 -18.05
N GLY A 574 -13.96 -17.44 -17.39
CA GLY A 574 -14.81 -16.47 -18.08
C GLY A 574 -13.98 -15.38 -18.76
N GLY A 575 -14.49 -14.85 -19.88
CA GLY A 575 -13.87 -13.73 -20.57
C GLY A 575 -14.03 -12.43 -19.81
N ASN A 576 -13.11 -11.49 -20.00
CA ASN A 576 -13.18 -10.18 -19.38
C ASN A 576 -14.27 -9.32 -20.04
N GLY A 577 -14.87 -8.42 -19.27
CA GLY A 577 -15.75 -7.39 -19.80
C GLY A 577 -14.98 -6.33 -20.58
N TYR A 578 -15.63 -5.76 -21.59
CA TYR A 578 -15.09 -4.69 -22.42
C TYR A 578 -14.82 -3.42 -21.61
N ASP A 579 -13.62 -2.88 -21.80
CA ASP A 579 -13.21 -1.59 -21.25
C ASP A 579 -13.81 -0.45 -22.08
N ASN A 580 -14.74 0.29 -21.47
CA ASN A 580 -15.42 1.43 -22.06
C ASN A 580 -14.83 2.77 -21.61
N SER A 581 -13.63 2.82 -21.04
CA SER A 581 -12.99 4.06 -20.55
C SER A 581 -12.95 5.19 -21.59
N ALA A 582 -12.86 4.86 -22.88
CA ALA A 582 -12.89 5.82 -23.99
C ALA A 582 -14.31 6.32 -24.37
N ASN A 583 -15.38 5.67 -23.89
CA ASN A 583 -16.77 5.89 -24.32
C ASN A 583 -17.61 6.48 -23.18
N ALA A 584 -17.67 7.80 -23.08
CA ALA A 584 -18.41 8.50 -22.03
C ALA A 584 -19.87 8.03 -21.86
N GLY A 585 -20.31 7.82 -20.61
CA GLY A 585 -21.67 7.42 -20.27
C GLY A 585 -22.00 5.93 -20.50
N VAL A 586 -21.08 5.13 -21.03
CA VAL A 586 -21.29 3.70 -21.26
C VAL A 586 -20.67 2.88 -20.14
N ALA A 587 -21.47 1.99 -19.53
CA ALA A 587 -20.98 1.12 -18.47
C ALA A 587 -19.93 0.13 -18.98
N GLY A 588 -19.02 -0.27 -18.10
CA GLY A 588 -18.07 -1.33 -18.39
C GLY A 588 -18.79 -2.67 -18.58
N GLY A 589 -18.22 -3.51 -19.44
CA GLY A 589 -18.72 -4.86 -19.64
C GLY A 589 -18.64 -5.71 -18.38
N SER A 590 -19.62 -6.57 -18.12
CA SER A 590 -19.49 -7.56 -17.05
C SER A 590 -18.51 -8.67 -17.47
N GLY A 591 -17.73 -9.22 -16.54
CA GLY A 591 -16.95 -10.42 -16.79
C GLY A 591 -17.84 -11.65 -16.95
N GLY A 592 -17.44 -12.58 -17.80
CA GLY A 592 -18.13 -13.86 -18.00
C GLY A 592 -17.90 -14.81 -16.83
N SER A 593 -18.82 -15.73 -16.61
CA SER A 593 -18.72 -16.76 -15.57
C SER A 593 -17.95 -17.97 -16.08
N ALA A 594 -17.14 -18.58 -15.21
CA ALA A 594 -16.57 -19.89 -15.47
C ALA A 594 -17.63 -21.01 -15.36
N GLY A 595 -17.32 -22.19 -15.92
CA GLY A 595 -18.17 -23.39 -15.83
C GLY A 595 -17.99 -24.15 -14.51
N LEU A 596 -17.61 -25.43 -14.57
CA LEU A 596 -17.38 -26.26 -13.37
C LEU A 596 -16.05 -25.89 -12.69
N ILE A 597 -14.98 -25.72 -13.48
CA ILE A 597 -13.64 -25.36 -13.01
C ILE A 597 -13.11 -24.19 -13.83
N GLY A 598 -12.64 -23.13 -13.18
CA GLY A 598 -12.08 -21.94 -13.84
C GLY A 598 -12.39 -20.66 -13.08
N ASN A 599 -11.69 -19.58 -13.37
CA ASN A 599 -11.91 -18.29 -12.73
C ASN A 599 -12.93 -17.45 -13.50
N GLY A 600 -13.71 -16.63 -12.81
CA GLY A 600 -14.57 -15.65 -13.46
C GLY A 600 -13.75 -14.55 -14.13
N GLY A 601 -14.24 -14.01 -15.24
CA GLY A 601 -13.58 -12.91 -15.94
C GLY A 601 -13.67 -11.59 -15.19
N PHE A 602 -12.73 -10.68 -15.43
CA PHE A 602 -12.76 -9.35 -14.83
C PHE A 602 -13.89 -8.49 -15.43
N GLY A 603 -14.49 -7.62 -14.63
CA GLY A 603 -15.37 -6.56 -15.15
C GLY A 603 -14.55 -5.49 -15.87
N GLY A 604 -15.05 -5.00 -17.00
CA GLY A 604 -14.46 -3.90 -17.75
C GLY A 604 -14.67 -2.55 -17.06
N ALA A 605 -13.80 -1.59 -17.31
CA ALA A 605 -13.94 -0.24 -16.77
C ALA A 605 -15.08 0.53 -17.46
N GLY A 606 -15.81 1.34 -16.69
CA GLY A 606 -16.84 2.24 -17.20
C GLY A 606 -16.23 3.45 -17.89
N GLY A 607 -16.89 3.93 -18.93
CA GLY A 607 -16.59 5.24 -19.51
C GLY A 607 -16.96 6.37 -18.56
N ALA A 608 -16.54 7.60 -18.89
CA ALA A 608 -16.71 8.76 -18.02
C ALA A 608 -18.14 8.88 -17.42
N GLY A 609 -18.23 8.91 -16.08
CA GLY A 609 -19.47 8.97 -15.30
C GLY A 609 -20.31 7.68 -15.26
N ALA A 610 -19.88 6.60 -15.90
CA ALA A 610 -20.59 5.32 -15.96
C ALA A 610 -19.96 4.27 -15.05
N ALA A 611 -20.78 3.33 -14.58
CA ALA A 611 -20.32 2.28 -13.67
C ALA A 611 -19.37 1.29 -14.36
N GLY A 612 -18.43 0.73 -13.59
CA GLY A 612 -17.66 -0.42 -14.01
C GLY A 612 -18.52 -1.69 -14.06
N GLY A 613 -18.12 -2.65 -14.88
CA GLY A 613 -18.82 -3.92 -14.99
C GLY A 613 -18.56 -4.84 -13.80
N THR A 614 -19.50 -5.74 -13.48
CA THR A 614 -19.29 -6.73 -12.41
C THR A 614 -18.29 -7.80 -12.84
N GLY A 615 -17.51 -8.31 -11.90
CA GLY A 615 -16.69 -9.50 -12.14
C GLY A 615 -17.55 -10.76 -12.32
N GLY A 616 -17.09 -11.67 -13.17
CA GLY A 616 -17.77 -12.93 -13.43
C GLY A 616 -17.65 -13.93 -12.28
N ALA A 617 -18.57 -14.89 -12.19
CA ALA A 617 -18.50 -15.91 -11.16
C ALA A 617 -17.37 -16.92 -11.44
N GLY A 618 -16.70 -17.35 -10.38
CA GLY A 618 -15.77 -18.49 -10.43
C GLY A 618 -16.51 -19.80 -10.69
N GLY A 619 -15.74 -20.83 -11.05
CA GLY A 619 -16.28 -22.14 -11.41
C GLY A 619 -17.06 -22.75 -10.26
N TRP A 620 -18.18 -23.40 -10.58
CA TRP A 620 -19.11 -23.93 -9.57
C TRP A 620 -18.42 -24.85 -8.56
N LEU A 621 -17.49 -25.70 -9.01
CA LEU A 621 -16.70 -26.54 -8.13
C LEU A 621 -15.45 -25.82 -7.65
N TYR A 622 -14.59 -25.38 -8.57
CA TYR A 622 -13.31 -24.77 -8.23
C TYR A 622 -13.03 -23.54 -9.08
N GLY A 623 -12.75 -22.41 -8.43
CA GLY A 623 -12.27 -21.22 -9.09
C GLY A 623 -12.65 -19.93 -8.38
N ASN A 624 -11.85 -18.90 -8.64
CA ASN A 624 -12.01 -17.61 -8.01
C ASN A 624 -13.01 -16.76 -8.80
N GLY A 625 -13.75 -15.90 -8.12
CA GLY A 625 -14.54 -14.88 -8.78
C GLY A 625 -13.66 -13.80 -9.41
N GLY A 626 -14.10 -13.23 -10.53
CA GLY A 626 -13.38 -12.13 -11.19
C GLY A 626 -13.53 -10.82 -10.41
N ALA A 627 -12.55 -9.92 -10.50
CA ALA A 627 -12.69 -8.60 -9.90
C ALA A 627 -13.67 -7.71 -10.69
N GLY A 628 -14.36 -6.79 -10.00
CA GLY A 628 -15.20 -5.79 -10.64
C GLY A 628 -14.38 -4.69 -11.32
N GLY A 629 -14.92 -4.12 -12.40
CA GLY A 629 -14.30 -3.03 -13.14
C GLY A 629 -14.41 -1.70 -12.43
N ALA A 630 -13.47 -0.78 -12.70
CA ALA A 630 -13.52 0.57 -12.16
C ALA A 630 -14.66 1.40 -12.77
N GLY A 631 -15.29 2.25 -11.97
CA GLY A 631 -16.21 3.27 -12.46
C GLY A 631 -15.47 4.41 -13.15
N GLY A 632 -16.03 4.93 -14.24
CA GLY A 632 -15.39 6.01 -14.99
C GLY A 632 -15.45 7.36 -14.29
N ALA A 633 -14.42 8.17 -14.46
CA ALA A 633 -14.37 9.52 -13.90
C ALA A 633 -15.49 10.41 -14.46
N GLY A 634 -16.10 11.25 -13.63
CA GLY A 634 -17.11 12.20 -14.06
C GLY A 634 -16.55 13.23 -15.05
N LEU A 635 -17.33 13.55 -16.08
CA LEU A 635 -16.94 14.57 -17.05
C LEU A 635 -16.93 15.96 -16.44
N ALA A 636 -15.97 16.79 -16.85
CA ALA A 636 -16.05 18.22 -16.60
C ALA A 636 -17.18 18.85 -17.45
N GLY A 637 -17.98 19.74 -16.86
CA GLY A 637 -19.14 20.31 -17.52
C GLY A 637 -19.79 21.43 -16.72
N PHE A 638 -20.89 22.01 -17.23
CA PHE A 638 -21.57 23.16 -16.59
C PHE A 638 -21.82 22.94 -15.09
N ASN A 639 -22.26 21.74 -14.70
CA ASN A 639 -21.94 21.18 -13.39
C ASN A 639 -21.02 19.98 -13.63
N GLY A 640 -20.15 19.67 -12.66
CA GLY A 640 -19.31 18.49 -12.73
C GLY A 640 -20.14 17.22 -12.75
N GLY A 641 -19.84 16.28 -13.66
CA GLY A 641 -20.50 14.98 -13.70
C GLY A 641 -20.08 14.11 -12.51
N ASN A 642 -20.99 13.28 -11.99
CA ASN A 642 -20.63 12.32 -10.95
C ASN A 642 -19.68 11.25 -11.52
N GLY A 643 -18.78 10.73 -10.68
CA GLY A 643 -18.04 9.52 -10.98
C GLY A 643 -18.96 8.30 -11.00
N GLY A 644 -18.66 7.34 -11.87
CA GLY A 644 -19.38 6.07 -11.93
C GLY A 644 -19.05 5.16 -10.75
N ASN A 645 -19.97 4.30 -10.35
CA ASN A 645 -19.70 3.32 -9.29
C ASN A 645 -18.76 2.21 -9.79
N GLY A 646 -17.91 1.68 -8.91
CA GLY A 646 -17.17 0.46 -9.19
C GLY A 646 -18.08 -0.75 -9.30
N GLY A 647 -17.73 -1.70 -10.17
CA GLY A 647 -18.45 -2.96 -10.32
C GLY A 647 -18.22 -3.90 -9.13
N ALA A 648 -19.20 -4.71 -8.78
CA ALA A 648 -19.03 -5.73 -7.73
C ALA A 648 -18.05 -6.83 -8.20
N GLY A 649 -17.29 -7.41 -7.27
CA GLY A 649 -16.51 -8.62 -7.52
C GLY A 649 -17.41 -9.85 -7.67
N GLY A 650 -16.98 -10.81 -8.49
CA GLY A 650 -17.67 -12.07 -8.70
C GLY A 650 -17.55 -13.01 -7.52
N ALA A 651 -18.57 -13.84 -7.29
CA ALA A 651 -18.54 -14.88 -6.26
C ALA A 651 -17.74 -16.10 -6.72
N ALA A 652 -17.14 -16.82 -5.77
CA ALA A 652 -16.58 -18.15 -6.02
C ALA A 652 -17.66 -19.26 -5.89
N GLY A 653 -17.33 -20.46 -6.37
CA GLY A 653 -18.19 -21.65 -6.27
C GLY A 653 -18.04 -22.38 -4.92
N TRP A 654 -17.75 -23.68 -4.93
CA TRP A 654 -17.53 -24.46 -3.70
C TRP A 654 -16.16 -24.20 -3.07
N TRP A 655 -15.12 -24.17 -3.90
CA TRP A 655 -13.74 -23.86 -3.54
C TRP A 655 -13.24 -22.66 -4.35
N GLY A 656 -12.63 -21.69 -3.68
CA GLY A 656 -12.05 -20.52 -4.35
C GLY A 656 -12.37 -19.22 -3.62
N SER A 657 -11.65 -18.17 -3.97
CA SER A 657 -11.83 -16.84 -3.36
C SER A 657 -12.77 -15.94 -4.15
N GLY A 658 -13.54 -15.12 -3.44
CA GLY A 658 -14.34 -14.07 -4.07
C GLY A 658 -13.47 -13.00 -4.74
N GLY A 659 -13.96 -12.41 -5.83
CA GLY A 659 -13.27 -11.33 -6.54
C GLY A 659 -13.36 -10.00 -5.79
N ALA A 660 -12.36 -9.13 -5.96
CA ALA A 660 -12.40 -7.79 -5.37
C ALA A 660 -13.42 -6.87 -6.07
N GLY A 661 -14.00 -5.93 -5.33
CA GLY A 661 -14.83 -4.87 -5.89
C GLY A 661 -14.00 -3.83 -6.66
N GLY A 662 -14.58 -3.27 -7.70
CA GLY A 662 -13.97 -2.22 -8.50
C GLY A 662 -13.97 -0.86 -7.80
N GLN A 663 -13.03 0.00 -8.18
CA GLN A 663 -12.91 1.35 -7.63
C GLN A 663 -14.04 2.26 -8.12
N GLY A 664 -14.54 3.16 -7.28
CA GLY A 664 -15.44 4.24 -7.69
C GLY A 664 -14.71 5.32 -8.49
N GLY A 665 -15.37 5.88 -9.49
CA GLY A 665 -14.84 6.96 -10.32
C GLY A 665 -14.76 8.29 -9.57
N ILE A 666 -13.78 9.10 -9.91
CA ILE A 666 -13.63 10.47 -9.38
C ILE A 666 -14.74 11.38 -9.89
N GLY A 667 -15.25 12.31 -9.08
CA GLY A 667 -16.19 13.33 -9.50
C GLY A 667 -15.55 14.36 -10.44
N GLY A 668 -16.30 14.83 -11.44
CA GLY A 668 -15.85 15.82 -12.40
C GLY A 668 -15.85 17.24 -11.82
N ALA A 669 -14.92 18.07 -12.31
CA ALA A 669 -14.88 19.50 -11.96
C ALA A 669 -15.97 20.31 -12.72
N PRO A 670 -16.51 21.39 -12.15
CA PRO A 670 -17.40 22.30 -12.87
C PRO A 670 -16.60 23.10 -13.90
N GLY A 671 -17.21 23.36 -15.06
CA GLY A 671 -16.63 24.05 -16.21
C GLY A 671 -17.51 25.22 -16.68
N GLY A 672 -16.87 26.35 -16.98
CA GLY A 672 -17.54 27.59 -17.42
C GLY A 672 -18.09 28.44 -16.27
N GLY A 673 -18.05 29.77 -16.40
CA GLY A 673 -18.33 30.76 -15.33
C GLY A 673 -19.77 30.84 -14.78
N LYS A 674 -20.62 29.81 -14.98
CA LYS A 674 -22.03 29.77 -14.58
C LYS A 674 -22.49 28.46 -13.91
N GLY A 675 -21.59 27.50 -13.70
CA GLY A 675 -21.87 26.30 -12.89
C GLY A 675 -22.10 26.61 -11.42
N TYR A 676 -22.51 25.63 -10.60
CA TYR A 676 -22.58 25.83 -9.15
C TYR A 676 -22.04 24.65 -8.31
N ALA A 677 -21.88 23.46 -8.89
CA ALA A 677 -21.41 22.28 -8.15
C ALA A 677 -20.50 21.35 -8.97
N ALA A 678 -19.47 20.81 -8.31
CA ALA A 678 -18.71 19.66 -8.80
C ALA A 678 -19.49 18.35 -8.62
N GLY A 679 -19.08 17.32 -9.36
CA GLY A 679 -19.70 16.00 -9.27
C GLY A 679 -19.22 15.22 -8.05
N ASN A 680 -20.08 14.36 -7.52
CA ASN A 680 -19.72 13.45 -6.44
C ASN A 680 -18.83 12.31 -6.97
N GLY A 681 -17.99 11.75 -6.12
CA GLY A 681 -17.30 10.50 -6.40
C GLY A 681 -18.27 9.32 -6.44
N GLY A 682 -17.96 8.34 -7.28
CA GLY A 682 -18.72 7.09 -7.36
C GLY A 682 -18.42 6.18 -6.17
N ASN A 683 -19.38 5.34 -5.80
CA ASN A 683 -19.17 4.35 -4.74
C ASN A 683 -18.27 3.21 -5.24
N GLY A 684 -17.46 2.65 -4.35
CA GLY A 684 -16.72 1.42 -4.64
C GLY A 684 -17.63 0.20 -4.73
N GLY A 685 -17.25 -0.78 -5.55
CA GLY A 685 -17.98 -2.02 -5.71
C GLY A 685 -17.83 -2.94 -4.50
N GLY A 686 -18.85 -3.74 -4.20
CA GLY A 686 -18.75 -4.77 -3.15
C GLY A 686 -17.82 -5.91 -3.55
N GLY A 687 -17.15 -6.53 -2.57
CA GLY A 687 -16.39 -7.75 -2.78
C GLY A 687 -17.28 -8.97 -3.00
N GLY A 688 -16.81 -9.91 -3.81
CA GLY A 688 -17.51 -11.16 -4.09
C GLY A 688 -17.46 -12.14 -2.92
N ALA A 689 -18.47 -13.00 -2.82
CA ALA A 689 -18.51 -14.04 -1.80
C ALA A 689 -17.38 -15.08 -2.01
N GLY A 690 -16.81 -15.56 -0.91
CA GLY A 690 -15.87 -16.69 -0.91
C GLY A 690 -16.57 -18.02 -1.20
N GLY A 691 -15.78 -19.07 -1.44
CA GLY A 691 -16.31 -20.39 -1.75
C GLY A 691 -17.21 -20.95 -0.64
N TRP A 692 -18.28 -21.64 -1.02
CA TRP A 692 -19.26 -22.17 -0.07
C TRP A 692 -18.64 -23.13 0.96
N LEU A 693 -17.70 -23.99 0.55
CA LEU A 693 -17.00 -24.89 1.47
C LEU A 693 -15.72 -24.25 1.99
N SER A 694 -14.88 -23.71 1.10
CA SER A 694 -13.62 -23.12 1.49
C SER A 694 -13.15 -22.02 0.53
N GLY A 695 -12.82 -20.87 1.10
CA GLY A 695 -12.14 -19.78 0.42
C GLY A 695 -12.49 -18.42 1.00
N ASN A 696 -11.53 -17.51 0.92
CA ASN A 696 -11.70 -16.15 1.45
C ASN A 696 -12.60 -15.34 0.54
N ALA A 697 -13.37 -14.43 1.11
CA ALA A 697 -14.17 -13.52 0.32
C ALA A 697 -13.35 -12.33 -0.21
N GLY A 698 -13.84 -11.71 -1.28
CA GLY A 698 -13.18 -10.58 -1.91
C GLY A 698 -13.33 -9.29 -1.09
N GLY A 699 -12.32 -8.43 -1.15
CA GLY A 699 -12.40 -7.09 -0.56
C GLY A 699 -13.28 -6.13 -1.38
N GLY A 700 -13.84 -5.10 -0.75
CA GLY A 700 -14.53 -4.03 -1.45
C GLY A 700 -13.59 -3.12 -2.25
N GLY A 701 -14.12 -2.33 -3.16
CA GLY A 701 -13.39 -1.27 -3.87
C GLY A 701 -13.48 0.07 -3.14
N GLN A 702 -12.48 0.94 -3.28
CA GLN A 702 -12.48 2.28 -2.69
C GLN A 702 -13.57 3.16 -3.31
N GLY A 703 -14.12 4.08 -2.52
CA GLY A 703 -14.95 5.16 -3.03
C GLY A 703 -14.11 6.17 -3.82
N GLY A 704 -14.69 6.72 -4.90
CA GLY A 704 -14.06 7.78 -5.68
C GLY A 704 -14.04 9.11 -4.92
N ALA A 705 -13.03 9.94 -5.15
CA ALA A 705 -13.01 11.28 -4.57
C ALA A 705 -14.06 12.18 -5.23
N GLY A 706 -14.60 13.13 -4.48
CA GLY A 706 -15.46 14.18 -5.01
C GLY A 706 -14.69 15.16 -5.88
N GLY A 707 -15.36 15.77 -6.86
CA GLY A 707 -14.74 16.74 -7.75
C GLY A 707 -14.42 18.06 -7.04
N ASP A 708 -13.30 18.67 -7.43
CA ASP A 708 -12.86 19.96 -6.91
C ASP A 708 -13.59 21.14 -7.56
N ALA A 709 -13.81 22.19 -6.77
CA ALA A 709 -14.46 23.44 -7.17
C ALA A 709 -13.87 24.67 -6.45
N PRO A 710 -12.58 25.01 -6.67
CA PRO A 710 -11.86 26.01 -5.85
C PRO A 710 -12.20 27.47 -6.17
N VAL A 711 -13.07 27.76 -7.16
CA VAL A 711 -13.39 29.12 -7.61
C VAL A 711 -14.79 29.54 -7.15
N ALA A 712 -15.03 30.83 -6.91
CA ALA A 712 -16.36 31.31 -6.52
C ALA A 712 -17.37 31.22 -7.69
N PRO A 713 -18.65 30.88 -7.48
CA PRO A 713 -19.34 30.58 -6.21
C PRO A 713 -19.65 29.06 -6.03
N TYR A 714 -18.69 28.17 -6.33
CA TYR A 714 -18.97 26.74 -6.47
C TYR A 714 -18.90 25.93 -5.15
N PHE A 715 -19.68 24.84 -5.10
CA PHE A 715 -19.62 23.77 -4.08
C PHE A 715 -18.88 22.55 -4.63
N ALA A 716 -18.04 21.92 -3.81
CA ALA A 716 -17.34 20.70 -4.20
C ALA A 716 -18.21 19.44 -4.06
N GLY A 717 -17.81 18.37 -4.74
CA GLY A 717 -18.51 17.10 -4.72
C GLY A 717 -18.16 16.29 -3.49
N ASN A 718 -19.10 15.48 -3.01
CA ASN A 718 -18.86 14.53 -1.93
C ASN A 718 -18.04 13.34 -2.42
N GLY A 719 -17.24 12.73 -1.54
CA GLY A 719 -16.60 11.45 -1.80
C GLY A 719 -17.61 10.31 -1.84
N GLY A 720 -17.34 9.31 -2.68
CA GLY A 720 -18.14 8.09 -2.77
C GLY A 720 -17.89 7.16 -1.58
N ALA A 721 -18.87 6.34 -1.23
CA ALA A 721 -18.71 5.33 -0.18
C ALA A 721 -17.77 4.20 -0.64
N GLY A 722 -16.99 3.64 0.29
CA GLY A 722 -16.23 2.43 0.07
C GLY A 722 -17.13 1.20 -0.05
N GLY A 723 -16.72 0.26 -0.89
CA GLY A 723 -17.39 -1.02 -1.08
C GLY A 723 -17.26 -1.89 0.16
N SER A 724 -18.33 -2.62 0.49
CA SER A 724 -18.28 -3.63 1.56
C SER A 724 -17.52 -4.87 1.09
N GLY A 725 -16.82 -5.53 2.02
CA GLY A 725 -16.21 -6.83 1.75
C GLY A 725 -17.24 -7.95 1.60
N GLY A 726 -16.90 -8.99 0.86
CA GLY A 726 -17.76 -10.17 0.68
C GLY A 726 -17.79 -11.06 1.93
N GLY A 727 -18.82 -11.89 2.07
CA GLY A 727 -18.88 -12.92 3.10
C GLY A 727 -18.24 -14.23 2.66
N ALA A 728 -17.55 -14.92 3.58
CA ALA A 728 -17.06 -16.28 3.36
C ALA A 728 -18.16 -17.33 3.57
N GLY A 729 -17.94 -18.55 3.02
CA GLY A 729 -18.86 -19.69 3.16
C GLY A 729 -18.71 -20.42 4.50
N LEU A 730 -18.36 -21.71 4.46
CA LEU A 730 -18.18 -22.55 5.64
C LEU A 730 -16.82 -22.29 6.33
N LEU A 731 -15.74 -22.28 5.54
CA LEU A 731 -14.37 -22.04 5.98
C LEU A 731 -13.75 -20.88 5.18
N GLY A 732 -13.16 -19.90 5.85
CA GLY A 732 -12.45 -18.81 5.19
C GLY A 732 -12.70 -17.46 5.83
N ALA A 733 -11.84 -16.50 5.52
CA ALA A 733 -11.91 -15.16 6.06
C ALA A 733 -12.89 -14.27 5.28
N GLY A 734 -13.58 -13.39 6.00
CA GLY A 734 -14.40 -12.34 5.40
C GLY A 734 -13.56 -11.31 4.63
N GLY A 735 -14.12 -10.73 3.58
CA GLY A 735 -13.43 -9.72 2.78
C GLY A 735 -13.32 -8.40 3.52
N ALA A 736 -12.22 -7.66 3.34
CA ALA A 736 -12.10 -6.33 3.92
C ALA A 736 -13.02 -5.32 3.23
N GLY A 737 -13.66 -4.44 4.00
CA GLY A 737 -14.29 -3.23 3.48
C GLY A 737 -13.24 -2.23 3.02
N ALA A 738 -13.57 -1.43 2.01
CA ALA A 738 -12.67 -0.42 1.48
C ALA A 738 -13.00 0.99 1.98
N ALA A 739 -12.04 1.91 1.94
CA ALA A 739 -12.22 3.27 2.40
C ALA A 739 -13.18 4.08 1.52
N GLY A 740 -13.86 5.04 2.15
CA GLY A 740 -14.61 6.07 1.45
C GLY A 740 -13.69 7.07 0.77
N GLY A 741 -14.14 7.64 -0.34
CA GLY A 741 -13.42 8.69 -1.06
C GLY A 741 -13.40 10.00 -0.28
N ALA A 742 -12.37 10.80 -0.50
CA ALA A 742 -12.31 12.15 0.06
C ALA A 742 -13.35 13.08 -0.62
N GLY A 743 -13.88 14.04 0.13
CA GLY A 743 -14.64 15.14 -0.45
C GLY A 743 -13.75 16.12 -1.20
N GLY A 744 -14.27 16.72 -2.26
CA GLY A 744 -13.52 17.69 -3.07
C GLY A 744 -13.31 19.03 -2.37
N ILE A 745 -12.30 19.78 -2.81
CA ILE A 745 -11.97 21.12 -2.30
C ILE A 745 -12.91 22.15 -2.92
N GLY A 746 -13.64 22.91 -2.10
CA GLY A 746 -14.65 23.86 -2.57
C GLY A 746 -14.36 25.31 -2.21
N TYR A 747 -15.01 26.24 -2.91
CA TYR A 747 -14.99 27.65 -2.51
C TYR A 747 -16.03 27.92 -1.42
N ASN A 748 -17.33 27.74 -1.71
CA ASN A 748 -18.43 27.99 -0.76
C ASN A 748 -18.74 26.82 0.18
N GLY A 749 -18.41 25.60 -0.24
CA GLY A 749 -18.54 24.43 0.60
C GLY A 749 -17.69 23.28 0.10
N GLY A 750 -16.94 22.66 1.01
CA GLY A 750 -16.15 21.47 0.75
C GLY A 750 -17.04 20.23 0.71
N GLY A 751 -16.65 19.24 -0.08
CA GLY A 751 -17.40 18.00 -0.17
C GLY A 751 -17.31 17.19 1.12
N HIS A 752 -18.36 16.48 1.50
CA HIS A 752 -18.29 15.51 2.59
C HIS A 752 -17.46 14.30 2.19
N GLY A 753 -16.71 13.73 3.13
CA GLY A 753 -16.02 12.46 2.91
C GLY A 753 -17.00 11.29 2.81
N GLY A 754 -16.69 10.32 1.98
CA GLY A 754 -17.50 9.11 1.81
C GLY A 754 -17.41 8.17 3.00
N HIS A 755 -18.45 7.39 3.26
CA HIS A 755 -18.42 6.36 4.31
C HIS A 755 -17.47 5.23 3.95
N GLY A 756 -16.79 4.67 4.94
CA GLY A 756 -16.04 3.43 4.80
C GLY A 756 -16.96 2.22 4.59
N GLY A 757 -16.51 1.25 3.80
CA GLY A 757 -17.21 0.00 3.57
C GLY A 757 -17.14 -0.94 4.76
N ASN A 758 -18.21 -1.70 4.98
CA ASN A 758 -18.23 -2.68 6.07
C ASN A 758 -17.36 -3.89 5.74
N GLY A 759 -16.77 -4.47 6.78
CA GLY A 759 -16.10 -5.76 6.72
C GLY A 759 -17.07 -6.90 6.44
N GLY A 760 -16.63 -7.89 5.68
CA GLY A 760 -17.40 -9.08 5.36
C GLY A 760 -17.42 -10.11 6.49
N TYR A 761 -18.45 -10.95 6.52
CA TYR A 761 -18.56 -12.02 7.52
C TYR A 761 -17.49 -13.10 7.31
N GLY A 762 -16.91 -13.57 8.41
CA GLY A 762 -16.06 -14.77 8.44
C GLY A 762 -16.87 -16.05 8.17
N GLY A 763 -16.18 -17.15 7.90
CA GLY A 763 -16.81 -18.43 7.58
C GLY A 763 -17.71 -18.93 8.72
N TRP A 764 -18.85 -19.55 8.36
CA TRP A 764 -19.84 -19.99 9.34
C TRP A 764 -19.25 -20.97 10.38
N LEU A 765 -18.41 -21.91 9.96
CA LEU A 765 -17.74 -22.82 10.88
C LEU A 765 -16.47 -22.18 11.41
N SER A 766 -15.57 -21.74 10.54
CA SER A 766 -14.30 -21.16 10.96
C SER A 766 -13.76 -20.13 9.99
N GLY A 767 -13.30 -19.00 10.53
CA GLY A 767 -12.57 -17.98 9.82
C GLY A 767 -12.85 -16.60 10.38
N ASP A 768 -11.81 -15.77 10.41
CA ASP A 768 -11.91 -14.42 10.94
C ASP A 768 -12.73 -13.53 10.01
N ALA A 769 -13.38 -12.53 10.57
CA ALA A 769 -14.14 -11.59 9.79
C ALA A 769 -13.24 -10.55 9.10
N GLY A 770 -13.78 -9.90 8.08
CA GLY A 770 -13.05 -8.87 7.34
C GLY A 770 -13.00 -7.54 8.09
N ALA A 771 -11.85 -6.87 8.06
CA ALA A 771 -11.69 -5.51 8.59
C ALA A 771 -12.54 -4.51 7.83
N ALA A 772 -12.97 -3.43 8.49
CA ALA A 772 -13.71 -2.37 7.84
C ALA A 772 -12.81 -1.35 7.13
N GLY A 773 -13.42 -0.58 6.22
CA GLY A 773 -12.76 0.52 5.51
C GLY A 773 -12.88 1.86 6.24
N GLN A 774 -11.87 2.71 6.09
CA GLN A 774 -11.82 4.04 6.72
C GLN A 774 -12.86 5.00 6.13
N GLY A 775 -13.37 5.93 6.92
CA GLY A 775 -14.14 7.07 6.41
C GLY A 775 -13.25 8.03 5.61
N GLY A 776 -13.78 8.59 4.52
CA GLY A 776 -13.08 9.58 3.72
C GLY A 776 -12.96 10.92 4.44
N ALA A 777 -11.90 11.68 4.17
CA ALA A 777 -11.75 13.03 4.71
C ALA A 777 -12.74 14.01 4.05
N GLY A 778 -13.22 14.98 4.81
CA GLY A 778 -13.99 16.10 4.30
C GLY A 778 -13.09 17.08 3.52
N GLY A 779 -13.64 17.65 2.45
CA GLY A 779 -12.96 18.60 1.60
C GLY A 779 -12.80 19.97 2.26
N HIS A 780 -11.67 20.62 1.99
CA HIS A 780 -11.39 21.97 2.47
C HIS A 780 -12.26 23.01 1.77
N SER A 781 -12.58 24.10 2.47
CA SER A 781 -13.18 25.24 1.78
C SER A 781 -12.93 26.59 2.44
N ASN A 782 -13.22 27.66 1.70
CA ASN A 782 -13.20 29.00 2.25
C ASN A 782 -14.38 29.21 3.18
N TYR A 783 -15.61 28.82 2.83
CA TYR A 783 -16.79 29.05 3.67
C TYR A 783 -17.08 27.87 4.57
N HIS A 784 -17.74 26.78 4.12
CA HIS A 784 -18.10 25.63 4.97
C HIS A 784 -17.32 24.36 4.59
N GLY A 785 -16.32 23.96 5.38
CA GLY A 785 -15.60 22.71 5.15
C GLY A 785 -16.52 21.48 5.19
N GLY A 786 -16.19 20.45 4.42
CA GLY A 786 -16.95 19.21 4.41
C GLY A 786 -16.72 18.39 5.68
N SER A 787 -17.72 17.67 6.17
CA SER A 787 -17.53 16.72 7.28
C SER A 787 -16.77 15.47 6.81
N GLY A 788 -16.05 14.83 7.72
CA GLY A 788 -15.48 13.51 7.48
C GLY A 788 -16.56 12.44 7.36
N GLY A 789 -16.28 11.39 6.58
CA GLY A 789 -17.15 10.23 6.44
C GLY A 789 -17.04 9.29 7.64
N ALA A 790 -18.12 8.57 7.97
CA ALA A 790 -18.06 7.55 9.02
C ALA A 790 -17.18 6.35 8.60
N GLY A 791 -16.46 5.75 9.54
CA GLY A 791 -15.76 4.48 9.33
C GLY A 791 -16.74 3.32 9.19
N GLY A 792 -16.36 2.30 8.42
CA GLY A 792 -17.15 1.09 8.26
C GLY A 792 -17.18 0.24 9.54
N ALA A 793 -18.22 -0.57 9.70
CA ALA A 793 -18.29 -1.57 10.78
C ALA A 793 -17.48 -2.82 10.41
N GLY A 794 -16.77 -3.39 11.39
CA GLY A 794 -16.04 -4.65 11.23
C GLY A 794 -17.00 -5.81 10.99
N GLY A 795 -16.57 -6.79 10.20
CA GLY A 795 -17.37 -8.00 9.97
C GLY A 795 -17.49 -8.85 11.23
N ALA A 796 -18.56 -9.65 11.34
CA ALA A 796 -18.71 -10.64 12.41
C ALA A 796 -18.21 -12.03 11.97
N ALA A 797 -17.66 -12.79 12.92
CA ALA A 797 -17.27 -14.18 12.70
C ALA A 797 -18.43 -15.15 12.93
N GLY A 798 -18.29 -16.39 12.42
CA GLY A 798 -19.30 -17.45 12.51
C GLY A 798 -19.29 -18.19 13.85
N LEU A 799 -18.90 -19.45 13.87
CA LEU A 799 -18.85 -20.29 15.08
C LEU A 799 -17.50 -20.19 15.80
N PHE A 800 -16.40 -20.24 15.04
CA PHE A 800 -15.02 -20.07 15.50
C PHE A 800 -14.32 -18.96 14.70
N GLY A 801 -13.69 -18.00 15.37
CA GLY A 801 -12.90 -16.95 14.73
C GLY A 801 -13.17 -15.58 15.32
N ASP A 802 -12.30 -14.63 15.03
CA ASP A 802 -12.36 -13.30 15.64
C ASP A 802 -13.22 -12.32 14.82
N GLY A 803 -13.94 -11.47 15.54
CA GLY A 803 -14.64 -10.33 14.97
C GLY A 803 -13.64 -9.26 14.57
N ALA A 804 -13.90 -8.59 13.45
CA ALA A 804 -12.93 -7.65 12.90
C ALA A 804 -13.05 -6.26 13.50
N ALA A 805 -11.97 -5.50 13.47
CA ALA A 805 -11.98 -4.11 13.92
C ALA A 805 -12.88 -3.22 13.03
N GLY A 806 -13.62 -2.33 13.68
CA GLY A 806 -14.25 -1.19 13.05
C GLY A 806 -13.21 -0.15 12.63
N ALA A 807 -13.50 0.59 11.57
CA ALA A 807 -12.55 1.54 11.01
C ALA A 807 -12.75 2.94 11.58
N ALA A 808 -11.72 3.77 11.51
CA ALA A 808 -11.81 5.16 11.93
C ALA A 808 -12.72 5.98 11.00
N GLY A 809 -13.38 6.98 11.59
CA GLY A 809 -14.02 8.04 10.83
C GLY A 809 -12.98 8.96 10.19
N GLY A 810 -13.34 9.56 9.06
CA GLY A 810 -12.50 10.53 8.38
C GLY A 810 -12.50 11.89 9.09
N ASP A 811 -11.46 12.67 8.86
CA ASP A 811 -11.34 14.00 9.45
C ASP A 811 -12.24 15.02 8.73
N GLY A 812 -12.68 16.04 9.46
CA GLY A 812 -13.36 17.20 8.88
C GLY A 812 -12.42 18.05 8.02
N GLY A 813 -12.97 18.69 6.99
CA GLY A 813 -12.23 19.60 6.12
C GLY A 813 -12.05 20.99 6.74
N GLN A 814 -10.83 21.51 6.67
CA GLN A 814 -10.49 22.88 7.09
C GLN A 814 -11.43 23.96 6.52
N THR A 815 -11.72 24.97 7.35
CA THR A 815 -12.62 26.09 7.05
C THR A 815 -11.94 27.44 7.31
N VAL A 816 -11.98 28.35 6.33
CA VAL A 816 -11.36 29.68 6.45
C VAL A 816 -12.31 30.74 7.05
N LEU A 817 -13.60 30.72 6.70
CA LEU A 817 -14.51 31.85 6.90
C LEU A 817 -15.81 31.55 7.65
N TYR A 818 -16.57 30.46 7.38
CA TYR A 818 -17.88 30.27 8.02
C TYR A 818 -18.26 28.79 8.26
N GLY A 819 -18.30 28.36 9.52
CA GLY A 819 -19.00 27.13 9.95
C GLY A 819 -18.08 25.94 10.27
N PRO A 820 -18.35 25.20 11.36
CA PRO A 820 -17.53 24.07 11.78
C PRO A 820 -17.77 22.83 10.91
N SER A 821 -16.73 22.06 10.62
CA SER A 821 -16.85 20.75 9.98
C SER A 821 -16.50 19.64 10.95
N THR A 822 -17.33 18.61 10.99
CA THR A 822 -17.21 17.56 12.01
C THR A 822 -16.36 16.39 11.50
N GLY A 823 -15.60 15.78 12.40
CA GLY A 823 -15.01 14.46 12.14
C GLY A 823 -16.11 13.39 12.01
N GLY A 824 -15.85 12.38 11.20
CA GLY A 824 -16.75 11.23 11.05
C GLY A 824 -16.71 10.31 12.27
N SER A 825 -17.80 9.59 12.55
CA SER A 825 -17.80 8.59 13.62
C SER A 825 -16.95 7.37 13.24
N GLY A 826 -16.27 6.78 14.22
CA GLY A 826 -15.65 5.46 14.08
C GLY A 826 -16.71 4.36 13.92
N GLY A 827 -16.38 3.32 13.16
CA GLY A 827 -17.24 2.17 12.96
C GLY A 827 -17.19 1.19 14.12
N ALA A 828 -18.27 0.44 14.33
CA ALA A 828 -18.32 -0.58 15.38
C ALA A 828 -17.41 -1.77 15.06
N GLY A 829 -16.83 -2.38 16.08
CA GLY A 829 -16.15 -3.66 15.98
C GLY A 829 -17.14 -4.80 15.75
N GLY A 830 -16.72 -5.80 14.98
CA GLY A 830 -17.53 -6.97 14.68
C GLY A 830 -17.58 -7.96 15.84
N ALA A 831 -18.65 -8.75 15.93
CA ALA A 831 -18.76 -9.79 16.95
C ALA A 831 -17.80 -10.97 16.67
N GLY A 832 -17.22 -11.52 17.75
CA GLY A 832 -16.46 -12.76 17.71
C GLY A 832 -17.35 -13.97 17.41
N GLY A 833 -16.72 -15.09 17.07
CA GLY A 833 -17.42 -16.34 16.77
C GLY A 833 -18.30 -16.79 17.92
N TRP A 834 -19.51 -17.28 17.60
CA TRP A 834 -20.53 -17.58 18.61
C TRP A 834 -20.03 -18.53 19.71
N LEU A 835 -19.19 -19.53 19.41
CA LEU A 835 -18.64 -20.40 20.44
C LEU A 835 -17.29 -19.88 20.94
N VAL A 836 -16.35 -19.62 20.03
CA VAL A 836 -15.02 -19.10 20.36
C VAL A 836 -14.61 -17.98 19.43
N GLY A 837 -14.20 -16.86 20.00
CA GLY A 837 -13.65 -15.74 19.25
C GLY A 837 -13.73 -14.43 20.00
N ASN A 838 -12.75 -13.56 19.80
CA ASN A 838 -12.75 -12.24 20.40
C ASN A 838 -13.62 -11.28 19.58
N GLY A 839 -14.26 -10.32 20.26
CA GLY A 839 -14.90 -9.20 19.59
C GLY A 839 -13.87 -8.24 19.01
N GLY A 840 -14.16 -7.66 17.85
CA GLY A 840 -13.30 -6.68 17.22
C GLY A 840 -13.33 -5.33 17.95
N THR A 841 -12.25 -4.56 17.87
CA THR A 841 -12.21 -3.22 18.47
C THR A 841 -13.07 -2.22 17.68
N GLY A 842 -13.61 -1.22 18.36
CA GLY A 842 -14.27 -0.09 17.74
C GLY A 842 -13.28 0.86 17.08
N GLY A 843 -13.66 1.48 15.97
CA GLY A 843 -12.85 2.45 15.25
C GLY A 843 -12.80 3.81 15.96
N ARG A 844 -11.72 4.57 15.75
CA ARG A 844 -11.62 5.92 16.32
C ARG A 844 -12.53 6.92 15.60
N GLY A 845 -13.04 7.90 16.32
CA GLY A 845 -13.68 9.07 15.71
C GLY A 845 -12.66 9.93 14.97
N GLY A 846 -13.06 10.51 13.84
CA GLY A 846 -12.25 11.45 13.07
C GLY A 846 -12.10 12.80 13.76
N LEU A 847 -11.08 13.55 13.39
CA LEU A 847 -10.78 14.86 13.96
C LEU A 847 -11.76 15.92 13.42
N GLY A 848 -12.18 16.83 14.29
CA GLY A 848 -12.85 18.06 13.88
C GLY A 848 -11.86 19.03 13.24
N ALA A 849 -12.28 19.77 12.21
CA ALA A 849 -11.36 20.67 11.52
C ALA A 849 -11.13 21.97 12.29
N SER A 850 -9.94 22.56 12.11
CA SER A 850 -9.65 23.89 12.63
C SER A 850 -10.37 24.97 11.80
N ALA A 851 -10.73 26.07 12.45
CA ALA A 851 -11.39 27.20 11.79
C ALA A 851 -10.69 28.51 12.14
N THR A 852 -10.48 29.40 11.17
CA THR A 852 -9.73 30.66 11.39
C THR A 852 -10.56 31.83 11.92
N SER A 853 -11.90 31.73 11.97
CA SER A 853 -12.76 32.93 12.11
C SER A 853 -14.10 32.78 12.85
N PHE A 854 -14.52 31.59 13.31
CA PHE A 854 -15.77 31.45 14.09
C PHE A 854 -15.80 30.27 15.06
N ALA A 855 -15.84 29.02 14.60
CA ALA A 855 -15.97 27.87 15.52
C ALA A 855 -15.22 26.65 14.98
N GLY A 856 -14.44 26.01 15.85
CA GLY A 856 -13.77 24.76 15.55
C GLY A 856 -14.75 23.62 15.32
N GLY A 857 -14.39 22.69 14.45
CA GLY A 857 -15.12 21.46 14.16
C GLY A 857 -15.22 20.52 15.35
N SER A 858 -16.36 19.85 15.56
CA SER A 858 -16.42 18.79 16.60
C SER A 858 -15.74 17.51 16.12
N GLY A 859 -15.05 16.83 17.03
CA GLY A 859 -14.54 15.49 16.78
C GLY A 859 -15.66 14.46 16.64
N GLY A 860 -15.40 13.39 15.89
CA GLY A 860 -16.32 12.28 15.71
C GLY A 860 -16.36 11.36 16.94
N ALA A 861 -17.48 10.68 17.17
CA ALA A 861 -17.56 9.67 18.23
C ALA A 861 -16.75 8.42 17.86
N GLY A 862 -16.18 7.75 18.86
CA GLY A 862 -15.58 6.43 18.73
C GLY A 862 -16.63 5.33 18.54
N GLY A 863 -16.27 4.28 17.81
CA GLY A 863 -17.12 3.12 17.57
C GLY A 863 -17.19 2.19 18.78
N ALA A 864 -18.30 1.49 18.96
CA ALA A 864 -18.40 0.47 20.02
C ALA A 864 -17.54 -0.76 19.69
N GLY A 865 -17.00 -1.41 20.71
CA GLY A 865 -16.35 -2.70 20.59
C GLY A 865 -17.33 -3.85 20.34
N GLY A 866 -16.86 -4.90 19.67
CA GLY A 866 -17.64 -6.09 19.35
C GLY A 866 -17.79 -7.02 20.56
N VAL A 867 -18.89 -7.76 20.60
CA VAL A 867 -19.13 -8.76 21.65
C VAL A 867 -18.26 -10.00 21.39
N GLY A 868 -17.65 -10.54 22.45
CA GLY A 868 -16.89 -11.80 22.40
C GLY A 868 -17.79 -13.03 22.29
N GLY A 869 -17.19 -14.18 21.96
CA GLY A 869 -17.89 -15.45 21.83
C GLY A 869 -18.62 -15.89 23.10
N TRP A 870 -19.67 -16.70 22.92
CA TRP A 870 -20.52 -17.16 24.02
C TRP A 870 -19.75 -17.98 25.04
N LEU A 871 -18.92 -18.93 24.60
CA LEU A 871 -18.17 -19.81 25.50
C LEU A 871 -16.79 -19.24 25.85
N PHE A 872 -15.97 -18.88 24.85
CA PHE A 872 -14.66 -18.27 25.05
C PHE A 872 -14.45 -17.06 24.12
N GLY A 873 -14.12 -15.91 24.68
CA GLY A 873 -13.80 -14.73 23.88
C GLY A 873 -13.86 -13.45 24.69
N ALA A 874 -12.84 -12.61 24.53
CA ALA A 874 -12.86 -11.27 25.10
C ALA A 874 -13.78 -10.36 24.28
N GLY A 875 -14.40 -9.39 24.94
CA GLY A 875 -15.03 -8.28 24.24
C GLY A 875 -13.99 -7.35 23.62
N GLY A 876 -14.30 -6.75 22.47
CA GLY A 876 -13.41 -5.79 21.83
C GLY A 876 -13.42 -4.44 22.55
N GLY A 877 -12.29 -3.75 22.60
CA GLY A 877 -12.23 -2.38 23.15
C GLY A 877 -13.04 -1.38 22.31
N GLY A 878 -13.61 -0.37 22.95
CA GLY A 878 -14.26 0.76 22.30
C GLY A 878 -13.24 1.70 21.65
N GLY A 879 -13.64 2.36 20.57
CA GLY A 879 -12.79 3.31 19.87
C GLY A 879 -12.72 4.66 20.61
N ALA A 880 -11.58 5.33 20.55
CA ALA A 880 -11.44 6.68 21.09
C ALA A 880 -12.29 7.69 20.29
N GLY A 881 -12.82 8.70 20.96
CA GLY A 881 -13.41 9.88 20.32
C GLY A 881 -12.36 10.75 19.64
N GLY A 882 -12.73 11.39 18.54
CA GLY A 882 -11.85 12.32 17.82
C GLY A 882 -11.71 13.65 18.56
N ALA A 883 -10.56 14.32 18.40
CA ALA A 883 -10.38 15.64 18.99
C ALA A 883 -11.20 16.71 18.26
N GLY A 884 -11.64 17.73 19.00
CA GLY A 884 -12.22 18.94 18.43
C GLY A 884 -11.17 19.84 17.78
N GLY A 885 -11.59 20.60 16.77
CA GLY A 885 -10.73 21.51 16.03
C GLY A 885 -10.47 22.82 16.79
N ALA A 886 -9.27 23.38 16.60
CA ALA A 886 -8.88 24.63 17.24
C ALA A 886 -9.37 25.86 16.46
N THR A 887 -9.51 27.00 17.15
CA THR A 887 -9.75 28.29 16.50
C THR A 887 -8.90 29.41 17.09
N PRO A 888 -8.33 30.33 16.28
CA PRO A 888 -7.62 31.50 16.78
C PRO A 888 -8.54 32.72 16.96
N ASP A 889 -9.85 32.62 16.70
CA ASP A 889 -10.77 33.77 16.75
C ASP A 889 -11.19 34.10 18.21
N PRO A 890 -10.93 35.34 18.71
CA PRO A 890 -11.38 35.79 20.03
C PRO A 890 -12.90 35.74 20.27
N LEU A 891 -13.72 35.76 19.21
CA LEU A 891 -15.19 35.66 19.32
C LEU A 891 -15.71 34.24 19.14
N GLY A 892 -14.81 33.29 18.85
CA GLY A 892 -15.14 31.92 18.53
C GLY A 892 -15.14 30.95 19.70
N ASN A 893 -15.56 29.71 19.44
CA ASN A 893 -15.40 28.60 20.39
C ASN A 893 -14.56 27.48 19.75
N GLY A 894 -13.71 26.85 20.56
CA GLY A 894 -13.07 25.59 20.18
C GLY A 894 -14.10 24.50 19.91
N GLY A 895 -13.76 23.54 19.05
CA GLY A 895 -14.63 22.41 18.75
C GLY A 895 -14.71 21.43 19.92
N ASN A 896 -15.88 20.79 20.12
CA ASN A 896 -16.01 19.75 21.14
C ASN A 896 -15.26 18.48 20.73
N GLY A 897 -14.68 17.78 21.69
CA GLY A 897 -14.18 16.43 21.51
C GLY A 897 -15.34 15.44 21.29
N GLY A 898 -15.10 14.38 20.53
CA GLY A 898 -16.06 13.30 20.34
C GLY A 898 -16.07 12.34 21.54
N ASN A 899 -17.21 11.70 21.80
CA ASN A 899 -17.29 10.71 22.87
C ASN A 899 -16.53 9.43 22.49
N GLY A 900 -15.94 8.77 23.48
CA GLY A 900 -15.41 7.42 23.35
C GLY A 900 -16.51 6.37 23.15
N GLY A 901 -16.19 5.31 22.44
CA GLY A 901 -17.09 4.18 22.20
C GLY A 901 -17.11 3.21 23.38
N ASN A 902 -18.23 2.55 23.61
CA ASN A 902 -18.32 1.54 24.68
C ASN A 902 -17.52 0.28 24.32
N GLY A 903 -16.92 -0.35 25.31
CA GLY A 903 -16.30 -1.66 25.18
C GLY A 903 -17.34 -2.77 24.97
N GLY A 904 -16.93 -3.82 24.24
CA GLY A 904 -17.74 -5.00 24.00
C GLY A 904 -17.77 -5.93 25.20
N ALA A 905 -18.88 -6.65 25.39
CA ALA A 905 -19.00 -7.61 26.48
C ALA A 905 -18.36 -8.97 26.12
N ALA A 906 -17.78 -9.64 27.11
CA ALA A 906 -17.59 -11.09 27.10
C ALA A 906 -18.81 -11.78 27.71
N GLN A 907 -19.06 -13.05 27.34
CA GLN A 907 -20.28 -13.76 27.73
C GLN A 907 -20.04 -14.79 28.85
N ALA A 908 -19.39 -15.92 28.59
CA ALA A 908 -19.11 -16.95 29.61
C ALA A 908 -17.66 -16.88 30.15
N VAL A 909 -16.66 -16.94 29.27
CA VAL A 909 -15.24 -16.85 29.62
C VAL A 909 -14.53 -15.82 28.74
N GLY A 910 -13.87 -14.84 29.37
CA GLY A 910 -13.14 -13.78 28.69
C GLY A 910 -13.35 -12.43 29.38
N ASP A 911 -12.41 -11.51 29.18
CA ASP A 911 -12.49 -10.17 29.73
C ASP A 911 -13.41 -9.28 28.88
N GLY A 912 -14.13 -8.35 29.51
CA GLY A 912 -14.83 -7.29 28.80
C GLY A 912 -13.84 -6.34 28.17
N GLY A 913 -14.17 -5.79 27.00
CA GLY A 913 -13.30 -4.82 26.34
C GLY A 913 -13.35 -3.47 27.05
N ASP A 914 -12.24 -2.74 27.06
CA ASP A 914 -12.19 -1.40 27.66
C ASP A 914 -13.06 -0.40 26.87
N GLY A 915 -13.60 0.59 27.56
CA GLY A 915 -14.22 1.75 26.93
C GLY A 915 -13.17 2.62 26.25
N GLY A 916 -13.54 3.22 25.12
CA GLY A 916 -12.67 4.16 24.41
C GLY A 916 -12.58 5.50 25.14
N THR A 917 -11.44 6.16 25.04
CA THR A 917 -11.25 7.47 25.65
C THR A 917 -12.07 8.56 24.96
N GLY A 918 -12.53 9.55 25.70
CA GLY A 918 -13.08 10.78 25.13
C GLY A 918 -12.04 11.55 24.31
N GLY A 919 -12.48 12.23 23.26
CA GLY A 919 -11.62 13.13 22.48
C GLY A 919 -11.38 14.45 23.21
N SER A 920 -10.21 15.05 23.04
CA SER A 920 -9.90 16.34 23.64
C SER A 920 -10.67 17.48 22.96
N ALA A 921 -11.04 18.49 23.74
CA ALA A 921 -11.53 19.77 23.25
C ALA A 921 -10.52 20.46 22.33
N GLY A 922 -11.04 21.17 21.33
CA GLY A 922 -10.28 22.13 20.57
C GLY A 922 -10.03 23.40 21.38
N THR A 923 -8.84 23.97 21.25
CA THR A 923 -8.46 25.19 21.97
C THR A 923 -8.87 26.46 21.24
N ASN A 924 -9.21 27.51 21.99
CA ASN A 924 -9.33 28.86 21.49
C ASN A 924 -8.07 29.68 21.81
N GLY A 925 -7.26 29.98 20.79
CA GLY A 925 -6.02 30.75 20.95
C GLY A 925 -6.21 32.28 21.04
N GLY A 926 -7.42 32.78 20.78
CA GLY A 926 -7.76 34.20 20.71
C GLY A 926 -8.44 34.77 21.96
N GLY A 927 -8.87 33.94 22.91
CA GLY A 927 -9.51 34.36 24.17
C GLY A 927 -11.02 34.08 24.27
N GLY A 928 -11.61 33.37 23.32
CA GLY A 928 -12.94 32.77 23.45
C GLY A 928 -12.93 31.46 24.25
N ASN A 929 -14.05 30.74 24.32
CA ASN A 929 -14.11 29.50 25.12
C ASN A 929 -13.46 28.33 24.37
N ASP A 930 -12.70 27.50 25.09
CA ASP A 930 -12.31 26.17 24.60
C ASP A 930 -13.57 25.30 24.38
N GLY A 931 -13.44 24.26 23.56
CA GLY A 931 -14.47 23.24 23.45
C GLY A 931 -14.62 22.43 24.74
N VAL A 932 -15.56 21.50 24.76
CA VAL A 932 -15.70 20.53 25.85
C VAL A 932 -15.08 19.20 25.44
N ASP A 933 -14.36 18.56 26.35
CA ASP A 933 -13.85 17.20 26.17
C ASP A 933 -15.00 16.22 25.97
N GLY A 934 -14.80 15.22 25.12
CA GLY A 934 -15.75 14.13 24.95
C GLY A 934 -15.81 13.26 26.21
N LEU A 935 -16.96 12.64 26.46
CA LEU A 935 -17.08 11.64 27.52
C LEU A 935 -16.38 10.35 27.10
N GLY A 936 -15.74 9.68 28.05
CA GLY A 936 -15.24 8.31 27.87
C GLY A 936 -16.38 7.30 27.65
N GLY A 937 -16.04 6.21 26.98
CA GLY A 937 -16.93 5.07 26.79
C GLY A 937 -16.97 4.17 28.02
N VAL A 938 -18.08 3.48 28.22
CA VAL A 938 -18.23 2.51 29.32
C VAL A 938 -17.51 1.21 28.95
N GLY A 939 -16.80 0.60 29.89
CA GLY A 939 -16.19 -0.71 29.76
C GLY A 939 -17.22 -1.84 29.59
N GLY A 940 -16.84 -2.87 28.84
CA GLY A 940 -17.67 -4.04 28.61
C GLY A 940 -17.77 -4.95 29.84
N ALA A 941 -18.88 -5.68 29.97
CA ALA A 941 -19.01 -6.68 31.02
C ALA A 941 -18.04 -7.87 30.79
N GLY A 942 -17.44 -8.37 31.87
CA GLY A 942 -16.63 -9.59 31.86
C GLY A 942 -17.49 -10.86 31.85
N GLY A 943 -16.88 -12.00 31.48
CA GLY A 943 -17.57 -13.28 31.38
C GLY A 943 -18.17 -13.76 32.71
N LEU A 944 -19.37 -14.37 32.63
CA LEU A 944 -20.13 -14.85 33.79
C LEU A 944 -19.38 -15.86 34.66
N LEU A 945 -18.57 -16.73 34.06
CA LEU A 945 -17.79 -17.74 34.78
C LEU A 945 -16.41 -17.22 35.18
N THR A 946 -15.69 -16.62 34.24
CA THR A 946 -14.35 -16.08 34.46
C THR A 946 -14.05 -14.93 33.49
N GLY A 947 -13.69 -13.76 34.02
CA GLY A 947 -13.27 -12.60 33.23
C GLY A 947 -13.46 -11.29 33.97
N ALA A 948 -12.56 -10.34 33.79
CA ALA A 948 -12.69 -8.99 34.35
C ALA A 948 -13.61 -8.13 33.48
N PRO A 949 -14.40 -7.21 34.04
CA PRO A 949 -15.00 -6.14 33.25
C PRO A 949 -13.92 -5.22 32.70
N GLY A 950 -14.15 -4.66 31.52
CA GLY A 950 -13.27 -3.66 30.93
C GLY A 950 -13.30 -2.35 31.71
N THR A 951 -12.26 -1.54 31.59
CA THR A 951 -12.19 -0.23 32.24
C THR A 951 -12.99 0.81 31.46
N ASP A 952 -13.62 1.77 32.15
CA ASP A 952 -14.18 2.96 31.50
C ASP A 952 -13.05 3.85 30.95
N GLY A 953 -13.30 4.55 29.85
CA GLY A 953 -12.31 5.36 29.10
C GLY A 953 -12.21 6.83 29.48
#